data_AF-A0A423W5E4-F1
#
_entry.id   AF-A0A423W5E4-F1
#
_cell.length_a   1.000
_cell.length_b   1.000
_cell.length_c   1.000
_cell.angle_alpha   90.00
_cell.angle_beta   90.00
_cell.angle_gamma   90.00
#
_symmetry.space_group_name_H-M   'P 1'
#
loop_
_entity.id
_entity.type
_entity.pdbx_description
1 polymer ?
#
loop_
_entity_poly.entity_id
_entity_poly.type
_entity_poly.pdbx_seq_one_letter_code
_entity_poly.pdbx_strand_id
1 'polypeptide(L)'
;MLGEKTEASPIDPPPSREARFRAGSATMLRQSRRLLWRSRGLVYSALASVAVCWLLLSASSGTYSVVPWTVDMSGTAMGYGGGGFMKGGKGKAKSKDYDDKANQWLFSKEYNETGLLPGAGAIYGNTLSTLTDKDKVRPETDARLTTADSVSFTQEIPYYFDPYPLYSSEEWRREHRADFVPCDGPLGEFKDIQVFKGHPESWPEPAFGSFDLFDIDPNICYERDTRLGQYGLQLQWDKSSHMLDWTKMQWGKLQQECTDKNKARFDKSQFPAGHVATVEDIAKTGTGDAAVDAADELRRQRQAQRLKRRGFTEARVARDKNSSLPTVRSETPPESRTAVLLRSYTGKRYSENEKQVIRSLISELSLRTGGEYQVYLLVQVKDSLEDLALWDEETYKYVLQTQVPKEFHDIAILWGSYEVQGIYPLLDPLDAATVHNAQWLSVQKFSQEHPEFDYIWNWEMDSRLIGHHYDVLTKIGNFAKKQPRKGLWERNERFYIPAYHGDYDTTYRKWVEKASGKETIWGPPELPFISLVGPKPPVASPDQDNYEWGVGEEADLITLSPMFDPLESNWILRNQVWQYNDTTHNSTELPRRATIVTQSRLSKRLIDAMSAENKRGNHVGSEMAANTVALLHGLKGVYAPMPVYMDRPWSPEQLQKWFNPGPGGTSGGPGCAMGWGREHRFQGSTWYYRAGPPQRLYNNWLGYEDTSVGGKLWEKSHGRPCLPAMFLHPIKDVQATWWGYASQSDLPYNWWEVFKDEEEEEGGKKKKKNKKNKKE
;
A
#
# COMPACT_ATOMS: atom_id res chain seq x y z
N MET A 1 -25.26 -35.92 32.95
CA MET A 1 -24.29 -36.88 33.51
C MET A 1 -23.36 -37.30 32.39
N LEU A 2 -22.04 -37.14 32.59
CA LEU A 2 -20.90 -37.84 31.98
C LEU A 2 -20.98 -38.08 30.45
N GLY A 3 -20.16 -37.49 29.56
CA GLY A 3 -18.79 -37.01 29.70
C GLY A 3 -17.92 -37.78 28.71
N GLU A 4 -17.57 -37.17 27.58
CA GLU A 4 -16.39 -37.56 26.81
C GLU A 4 -15.82 -36.34 26.10
N LYS A 5 -14.59 -36.00 26.50
CA LYS A 5 -13.76 -34.93 25.96
C LYS A 5 -13.21 -35.40 24.61
N THR A 6 -13.51 -34.70 23.53
CA THR A 6 -12.70 -34.78 22.32
C THR A 6 -11.51 -33.82 22.47
N GLU A 7 -10.37 -34.38 22.88
CA GLU A 7 -9.07 -33.71 22.75
C GLU A 7 -8.79 -33.44 21.27
N ALA A 8 -8.31 -32.24 20.96
CA ALA A 8 -7.77 -31.92 19.65
C ALA A 8 -6.51 -32.75 19.41
N SER A 9 -6.51 -33.60 18.37
CA SER A 9 -5.30 -34.33 17.95
C SER A 9 -4.17 -33.34 17.64
N PRO A 10 -2.96 -33.56 18.16
CA PRO A 10 -1.79 -32.86 17.66
C PRO A 10 -1.57 -33.26 16.21
N ILE A 11 -1.41 -32.28 15.33
CA ILE A 11 -1.02 -32.52 13.94
C ILE A 11 0.42 -33.02 13.98
N ASP A 12 0.62 -34.32 13.76
CA ASP A 12 1.95 -34.92 13.70
C ASP A 12 2.79 -34.30 12.57
N PRO A 13 4.07 -33.98 12.80
CA PRO A 13 4.95 -33.46 11.76
C PRO A 13 5.29 -34.55 10.72
N PRO A 14 5.42 -34.19 9.42
CA PRO A 14 5.91 -35.14 8.43
C PRO A 14 7.36 -35.57 8.75
N PRO A 15 7.69 -36.87 8.61
CA PRO A 15 8.83 -37.49 9.29
C PRO A 15 10.21 -37.18 8.70
N SER A 16 10.34 -36.35 7.66
CA SER A 16 11.66 -35.97 7.12
C SER A 16 11.68 -34.62 6.37
N ARG A 17 12.87 -34.04 6.24
CA ARG A 17 13.15 -32.77 5.52
C ARG A 17 12.72 -32.84 4.04
N GLU A 18 12.80 -34.02 3.43
CA GLU A 18 12.36 -34.28 2.05
C GLU A 18 10.82 -34.44 1.94
N ALA A 19 10.16 -34.92 3.00
CA ALA A 19 8.70 -34.97 3.07
C ALA A 19 8.08 -33.56 3.19
N ARG A 20 8.78 -32.60 3.83
CA ARG A 20 8.38 -31.18 3.88
C ARG A 20 8.40 -30.51 2.49
N PHE A 21 9.41 -30.83 1.67
CA PHE A 21 9.52 -30.33 0.30
C PHE A 21 8.43 -30.91 -0.62
N ARG A 22 8.01 -32.17 -0.39
CA ARG A 22 6.94 -32.81 -1.16
C ARG A 22 5.53 -32.36 -0.75
N ALA A 23 5.30 -32.02 0.52
CA ALA A 23 4.01 -31.50 0.98
C ALA A 23 3.71 -30.10 0.41
N GLY A 24 4.73 -29.22 0.30
CA GLY A 24 4.60 -27.94 -0.41
C GLY A 24 4.33 -28.09 -1.90
N SER A 25 5.05 -29.00 -2.57
CA SER A 25 4.92 -29.23 -4.01
C SER A 25 3.67 -30.03 -4.43
N ALA A 26 3.10 -30.86 -3.55
CA ALA A 26 1.89 -31.63 -3.84
C ALA A 26 0.63 -30.76 -3.97
N THR A 27 0.62 -29.59 -3.34
CA THR A 27 -0.45 -28.58 -3.45
C THR A 27 -0.43 -27.89 -4.81
N MET A 28 0.75 -27.66 -5.39
CA MET A 28 0.90 -27.20 -6.79
C MET A 28 0.62 -28.31 -7.82
N LEU A 29 1.07 -29.54 -7.58
CA LEU A 29 0.93 -30.64 -8.57
C LEU A 29 -0.48 -31.26 -8.64
N ARG A 30 -1.37 -30.98 -7.67
CA ARG A 30 -2.79 -31.33 -7.79
C ARG A 30 -3.58 -30.37 -8.69
N GLN A 31 -3.09 -29.16 -8.93
CA GLN A 31 -3.67 -28.23 -9.91
C GLN A 31 -3.35 -28.64 -11.35
N SER A 32 -2.17 -29.24 -11.61
CA SER A 32 -1.76 -29.62 -12.97
C SER A 32 -2.31 -30.97 -13.46
N ARG A 33 -2.72 -31.88 -12.57
CA ARG A 33 -3.18 -33.24 -12.96
C ARG A 33 -4.62 -33.36 -13.45
N ARG A 34 -5.43 -32.28 -13.44
CA ARG A 34 -6.76 -32.27 -14.10
C ARG A 34 -6.75 -31.71 -15.53
N LEU A 35 -5.61 -31.18 -16.00
CA LEU A 35 -5.47 -30.53 -17.31
C LEU A 35 -5.07 -31.46 -18.47
N LEU A 36 -4.68 -32.71 -18.20
CA LEU A 36 -4.15 -33.62 -19.24
C LEU A 36 -5.14 -34.63 -19.80
N TRP A 37 -6.44 -34.46 -19.56
CA TRP A 37 -7.48 -35.28 -20.21
C TRP A 37 -8.48 -34.39 -20.94
N ARG A 38 -8.05 -33.83 -22.08
CA ARG A 38 -8.84 -33.62 -23.31
C ARG A 38 -8.12 -32.69 -24.28
N SER A 39 -7.37 -33.28 -25.23
CA SER A 39 -7.30 -32.85 -26.63
C SER A 39 -6.19 -33.61 -27.36
N ARG A 40 -6.51 -34.77 -27.95
CA ARG A 40 -5.57 -35.54 -28.78
C ARG A 40 -5.15 -34.78 -30.06
N GLY A 41 -5.77 -33.64 -30.38
CA GLY A 41 -5.43 -32.81 -31.54
C GLY A 41 -4.14 -32.00 -31.41
N LEU A 42 -3.81 -31.49 -30.21
CA LEU A 42 -2.64 -30.61 -30.00
C LEU A 42 -1.29 -31.34 -30.21
N VAL A 43 -1.26 -32.65 -29.97
CA VAL A 43 -0.05 -33.47 -30.13
C VAL A 43 0.29 -33.67 -31.61
N TYR A 44 -0.70 -33.81 -32.49
CA TYR A 44 -0.46 -33.95 -33.93
C TYR A 44 -0.07 -32.63 -34.59
N SER A 45 -0.62 -31.50 -34.12
CA SER A 45 -0.23 -30.16 -34.57
C SER A 45 1.22 -29.85 -34.18
N ALA A 46 1.63 -30.17 -32.96
CA ALA A 46 3.01 -29.97 -32.50
C ALA A 46 4.02 -30.84 -33.28
N LEU A 47 3.68 -32.09 -33.59
CA LEU A 47 4.56 -32.97 -34.37
C LEU A 47 4.67 -32.52 -35.84
N ALA A 48 3.60 -31.99 -36.44
CA ALA A 48 3.65 -31.42 -37.78
C ALA A 48 4.51 -30.14 -37.83
N SER A 49 4.39 -29.26 -36.82
CA SER A 49 5.20 -28.04 -36.72
C SER A 49 6.69 -28.34 -36.54
N VAL A 50 7.05 -29.38 -35.79
CA VAL A 50 8.44 -29.80 -35.62
C VAL A 50 9.03 -30.36 -36.91
N ALA A 51 8.25 -31.13 -37.69
CA ALA A 51 8.69 -31.63 -38.99
C ALA A 51 8.89 -30.50 -40.03
N VAL A 52 8.01 -29.50 -40.04
CA VAL A 52 8.13 -28.32 -40.91
C VAL A 52 9.30 -27.43 -40.51
N CYS A 53 9.53 -27.21 -39.20
CA CYS A 53 10.70 -26.48 -38.72
C CYS A 53 12.01 -27.20 -39.04
N TRP A 54 12.05 -28.54 -38.98
CA TRP A 54 13.27 -29.30 -39.30
C TRP A 54 13.61 -29.26 -40.80
N LEU A 55 12.59 -29.25 -41.67
CA LEU A 55 12.76 -29.05 -43.12
C LEU A 55 13.15 -27.61 -43.50
N LEU A 56 12.68 -26.60 -42.77
CA LEU A 56 13.05 -25.19 -42.99
C LEU A 56 14.46 -24.87 -42.47
N LEU A 57 14.90 -25.53 -41.40
CA LEU A 57 16.24 -25.33 -40.81
C LEU A 57 17.35 -26.08 -41.55
N SER A 58 17.02 -27.06 -42.39
CA SER A 58 17.98 -27.77 -43.25
C SER A 58 18.20 -27.10 -44.62
N ALA A 59 17.43 -26.03 -44.91
CA ALA A 59 17.48 -25.31 -46.18
C ALA A 59 17.53 -23.78 -45.97
N SER A 60 18.53 -23.27 -45.26
CA SER A 60 18.95 -21.86 -45.42
C SER A 60 20.34 -21.60 -44.82
N SER A 61 21.33 -21.56 -45.70
CA SER A 61 22.59 -20.86 -45.46
C SER A 61 22.36 -19.36 -45.74
N GLY A 62 22.20 -18.55 -44.71
CA GLY A 62 22.04 -17.11 -44.87
C GLY A 62 21.73 -16.40 -43.55
N THR A 63 22.54 -15.39 -43.25
CA THR A 63 22.50 -14.54 -42.06
C THR A 63 21.15 -13.82 -41.86
N TYR A 64 20.34 -14.25 -40.87
CA TYR A 64 19.35 -13.43 -40.16
C TYR A 64 19.04 -14.09 -38.81
N SER A 65 19.27 -13.38 -37.69
CA SER A 65 18.85 -13.83 -36.35
C SER A 65 17.58 -13.10 -35.94
N VAL A 66 16.45 -13.82 -35.97
CA VAL A 66 15.18 -13.43 -35.30
C VAL A 66 15.14 -14.16 -33.96
N VAL A 67 15.02 -13.43 -32.85
CA VAL A 67 14.89 -14.00 -31.50
C VAL A 67 13.40 -14.01 -31.10
N PRO A 68 12.78 -15.16 -30.80
CA PRO A 68 11.42 -15.22 -30.25
C PRO A 68 11.44 -14.86 -28.77
N TRP A 69 10.58 -13.90 -28.37
CA TRP A 69 10.31 -13.57 -26.97
C TRP A 69 9.21 -14.49 -26.43
N THR A 70 9.53 -15.31 -25.43
CA THR A 70 8.53 -15.98 -24.58
C THR A 70 8.84 -15.63 -23.12
N VAL A 71 7.91 -14.98 -22.44
CA VAL A 71 7.95 -14.63 -21.01
C VAL A 71 7.15 -15.68 -20.24
N ASP A 72 7.74 -16.28 -19.20
CA ASP A 72 7.08 -17.22 -18.28
C ASP A 72 6.57 -16.50 -17.01
N MET A 73 5.45 -17.01 -16.47
CA MET A 73 4.59 -16.55 -15.37
C MET A 73 5.25 -16.53 -13.97
N SER A 74 6.57 -16.36 -13.89
CA SER A 74 7.32 -16.25 -12.63
C SER A 74 8.09 -14.94 -12.47
N GLY A 75 7.84 -13.93 -13.32
CA GLY A 75 8.33 -12.57 -13.09
C GLY A 75 9.86 -12.41 -13.16
N THR A 76 10.55 -13.25 -13.93
CA THR A 76 12.01 -13.12 -14.14
C THR A 76 12.29 -12.55 -15.53
N ALA A 77 12.54 -11.24 -15.63
CA ALA A 77 13.13 -10.64 -16.83
C ALA A 77 14.65 -10.79 -16.77
N MET A 78 15.24 -11.66 -17.60
CA MET A 78 16.69 -11.76 -17.75
C MET A 78 17.20 -10.67 -18.70
N GLY A 79 18.07 -9.80 -18.20
CA GLY A 79 18.87 -8.88 -19.02
C GLY A 79 20.27 -9.43 -19.26
N TYR A 80 20.78 -9.26 -20.48
CA TYR A 80 22.22 -9.24 -20.75
C TYR A 80 22.54 -8.23 -21.86
N GLY A 81 23.61 -7.47 -21.64
CA GLY A 81 24.21 -6.58 -22.62
C GLY A 81 25.31 -5.72 -21.99
N GLY A 82 26.51 -6.28 -21.85
CA GLY A 82 27.70 -5.55 -21.40
C GLY A 82 28.43 -4.83 -22.54
N GLY A 83 29.23 -3.82 -22.20
CA GLY A 83 30.17 -3.17 -23.11
C GLY A 83 30.61 -1.78 -22.61
N GLY A 84 31.87 -1.65 -22.20
CA GLY A 84 32.42 -0.46 -21.54
C GLY A 84 32.86 0.68 -22.46
N PHE A 85 33.27 1.80 -21.85
CA PHE A 85 34.53 2.55 -22.07
C PHE A 85 34.53 3.84 -21.22
N MET A 86 35.68 4.16 -20.64
CA MET A 86 35.96 5.33 -19.81
C MET A 86 36.02 6.64 -20.62
N LYS A 87 35.58 7.76 -20.03
CA LYS A 87 36.43 8.94 -19.80
C LYS A 87 35.71 10.02 -18.98
N GLY A 88 36.48 10.68 -18.13
CA GLY A 88 36.04 11.63 -17.12
C GLY A 88 35.49 12.95 -17.66
N GLY A 89 34.65 13.55 -16.82
CA GLY A 89 34.16 14.90 -16.89
C GLY A 89 33.47 15.19 -15.56
N LYS A 90 33.52 16.43 -15.08
CA LYS A 90 32.75 16.91 -13.92
C LYS A 90 31.25 16.82 -14.25
N GLY A 91 30.66 15.64 -14.14
CA GLY A 91 29.24 15.37 -14.36
C GLY A 91 28.61 14.76 -13.10
N LYS A 92 27.28 14.89 -12.96
CA LYS A 92 26.50 14.19 -11.92
C LYS A 92 26.77 12.68 -12.05
N ALA A 93 27.00 11.98 -10.93
CA ALA A 93 27.29 10.55 -10.91
C ALA A 93 26.18 9.75 -11.61
N LYS A 94 26.55 8.74 -12.40
CA LYS A 94 25.62 7.87 -13.13
C LYS A 94 25.56 6.48 -12.50
N SER A 95 24.49 5.72 -12.76
CA SER A 95 24.32 4.38 -12.22
C SER A 95 25.48 3.45 -12.60
N LYS A 96 26.06 3.63 -13.79
CA LYS A 96 27.21 2.86 -14.27
C LYS A 96 28.50 3.11 -13.46
N ASP A 97 28.56 4.22 -12.74
CA ASP A 97 29.71 4.58 -11.92
C ASP A 97 29.62 3.93 -10.52
N TYR A 98 28.47 3.32 -10.20
CA TYR A 98 28.24 2.62 -8.94
C TYR A 98 28.68 1.15 -9.06
N ASP A 99 29.62 0.72 -8.23
CA ASP A 99 30.05 -0.67 -8.16
C ASP A 99 29.01 -1.51 -7.42
N ASP A 100 28.01 -2.03 -8.17
CA ASP A 100 26.90 -2.79 -7.61
C ASP A 100 27.39 -4.03 -6.85
N LYS A 101 28.39 -4.77 -7.35
CA LYS A 101 28.88 -5.99 -6.70
C LYS A 101 29.57 -5.69 -5.38
N ALA A 102 30.52 -4.74 -5.37
CA ALA A 102 31.23 -4.39 -4.14
C ALA A 102 30.27 -3.85 -3.07
N ASN A 103 29.27 -3.06 -3.46
CA ASN A 103 28.30 -2.52 -2.51
C ASN A 103 27.26 -3.55 -2.04
N GLN A 104 26.85 -4.50 -2.89
CA GLN A 104 26.03 -5.64 -2.46
C GLN A 104 26.76 -6.49 -1.43
N TRP A 105 28.04 -6.76 -1.65
CA TRP A 105 28.88 -7.46 -0.68
C TRP A 105 29.02 -6.66 0.62
N LEU A 106 29.37 -5.37 0.53
CA LEU A 106 29.57 -4.52 1.69
C LEU A 106 28.30 -4.40 2.54
N PHE A 107 27.14 -4.20 1.90
CA PHE A 107 25.87 -4.21 2.63
C PHE A 107 25.62 -5.57 3.28
N SER A 108 25.81 -6.68 2.56
CA SER A 108 25.56 -8.03 3.11
C SER A 108 26.46 -8.31 4.32
N LYS A 109 27.72 -7.86 4.27
CA LYS A 109 28.66 -7.91 5.39
C LYS A 109 28.16 -7.10 6.58
N GLU A 110 27.84 -5.82 6.38
CA GLU A 110 27.31 -4.95 7.45
C GLU A 110 25.99 -5.49 8.03
N TYR A 111 25.12 -6.08 7.20
CA TYR A 111 23.85 -6.68 7.62
C TYR A 111 24.06 -7.91 8.52
N ASN A 112 25.10 -8.70 8.27
CA ASN A 112 25.45 -9.82 9.13
C ASN A 112 26.15 -9.37 10.41
N GLU A 113 27.05 -8.39 10.32
CA GLU A 113 27.73 -7.82 11.49
C GLU A 113 26.74 -7.17 12.46
N THR A 114 25.80 -6.37 11.94
CA THR A 114 24.73 -5.75 12.75
C THR A 114 23.79 -6.78 13.38
N GLY A 115 23.61 -7.95 12.75
CA GLY A 115 22.86 -9.06 13.33
C GLY A 115 23.52 -9.71 14.56
N LEU A 116 24.79 -9.42 14.84
CA LEU A 116 25.53 -9.91 16.00
C LEU A 116 25.63 -8.86 17.13
N LEU A 117 25.16 -7.63 16.90
CA LEU A 117 25.23 -6.55 17.88
C LEU A 117 24.10 -6.65 18.92
N PRO A 118 24.32 -6.13 20.16
CA PRO A 118 23.23 -5.93 21.11
C PRO A 118 22.10 -5.09 20.50
N GLY A 119 20.85 -5.51 20.71
CA GLY A 119 19.67 -4.87 20.11
C GLY A 119 19.22 -5.49 18.78
N ALA A 120 20.00 -6.41 18.18
CA ALA A 120 19.51 -7.22 17.07
C ALA A 120 18.27 -8.03 17.51
N GLY A 121 17.18 -7.89 16.76
CA GLY A 121 15.90 -8.51 17.07
C GLY A 121 15.09 -7.83 18.19
N ALA A 122 15.46 -6.61 18.64
CA ALA A 122 14.77 -5.91 19.72
C ALA A 122 13.28 -5.63 19.44
N ILE A 123 12.85 -5.64 18.17
CA ILE A 123 11.44 -5.50 17.78
C ILE A 123 10.59 -6.76 18.07
N TYR A 124 11.19 -7.90 18.42
CA TYR A 124 10.49 -9.15 18.69
C TYR A 124 10.35 -9.41 20.20
N GLY A 125 9.28 -10.09 20.60
CA GLY A 125 9.13 -10.58 21.97
C GLY A 125 8.73 -9.52 23.01
N ASN A 126 8.30 -8.34 22.56
CA ASN A 126 7.82 -7.26 23.43
C ASN A 126 6.37 -7.50 23.87
N THR A 127 6.10 -7.35 25.17
CA THR A 127 4.81 -7.77 25.76
C THR A 127 4.23 -6.74 26.72
N LEU A 128 2.98 -7.00 27.13
CA LEU A 128 2.31 -6.23 28.19
C LEU A 128 3.02 -6.31 29.56
N SER A 129 3.88 -7.31 29.79
CA SER A 129 4.57 -7.48 31.06
C SER A 129 5.73 -6.51 31.26
N THR A 130 6.16 -5.83 30.20
CA THR A 130 7.33 -4.95 30.19
C THR A 130 6.97 -3.51 29.85
N LEU A 131 5.71 -3.11 30.04
CA LEU A 131 5.27 -1.73 29.75
C LEU A 131 5.91 -0.74 30.74
N THR A 132 6.55 0.29 30.19
CA THR A 132 7.11 1.42 30.92
C THR A 132 6.45 2.74 30.46
N ASP A 133 6.81 3.86 31.09
CA ASP A 133 6.40 5.21 30.68
C ASP A 133 4.88 5.43 30.59
N LYS A 134 4.12 4.74 31.45
CA LYS A 134 2.64 4.78 31.48
C LYS A 134 2.10 6.17 31.83
N ASP A 135 2.89 6.96 32.54
CA ASP A 135 2.63 8.35 32.92
C ASP A 135 3.03 9.37 31.84
N LYS A 136 3.70 8.93 30.77
CA LYS A 136 4.12 9.77 29.63
C LYS A 136 3.15 9.74 28.45
N VAL A 137 1.97 9.13 28.60
CA VAL A 137 0.88 9.28 27.63
C VAL A 137 0.57 10.76 27.51
N ARG A 138 0.49 11.26 26.28
CA ARG A 138 0.31 12.68 25.99
C ARG A 138 -1.04 13.16 26.53
N PRO A 139 -1.14 14.37 27.08
CA PRO A 139 -2.37 14.86 27.70
C PRO A 139 -3.60 14.81 26.77
N GLU A 140 -3.42 15.10 25.49
CA GLU A 140 -4.48 15.05 24.49
C GLU A 140 -4.96 13.62 24.20
N THR A 141 -4.06 12.63 24.26
CA THR A 141 -4.41 11.21 24.14
C THR A 141 -5.05 10.70 25.42
N ASP A 142 -4.52 11.08 26.58
CA ASP A 142 -5.03 10.67 27.89
C ASP A 142 -6.48 11.13 28.10
N ALA A 143 -6.81 12.35 27.65
CA ALA A 143 -8.17 12.87 27.65
C ALA A 143 -9.16 12.07 26.78
N ARG A 144 -8.67 11.17 25.92
CA ARG A 144 -9.46 10.27 25.07
C ARG A 144 -9.51 8.83 25.59
N LEU A 145 -8.97 8.59 26.78
CA LEU A 145 -8.95 7.27 27.41
C LEU A 145 -9.97 7.20 28.55
N THR A 146 -10.80 6.15 28.52
CA THR A 146 -11.71 5.81 29.63
C THR A 146 -11.35 4.43 30.16
N THR A 147 -11.20 4.28 31.48
CA THR A 147 -10.86 2.99 32.09
C THR A 147 -11.87 1.91 31.71
N ALA A 148 -11.37 0.76 31.27
CA ALA A 148 -12.18 -0.41 30.95
C ALA A 148 -12.09 -1.47 32.07
N ASP A 149 -12.94 -2.49 31.99
CA ASP A 149 -12.91 -3.62 32.91
C ASP A 149 -11.60 -4.40 32.78
N SER A 150 -11.11 -4.95 33.89
CA SER A 150 -9.88 -5.74 33.90
C SER A 150 -10.01 -7.01 33.07
N VAL A 151 -8.91 -7.40 32.43
CA VAL A 151 -8.81 -8.60 31.60
C VAL A 151 -7.99 -9.67 32.31
N SER A 152 -8.28 -10.95 32.04
CA SER A 152 -7.69 -12.07 32.80
C SER A 152 -6.24 -12.43 32.41
N PHE A 153 -5.74 -11.92 31.29
CA PHE A 153 -4.43 -12.32 30.73
C PHE A 153 -3.28 -11.38 31.10
N THR A 154 -3.56 -10.28 31.81
CA THR A 154 -2.54 -9.32 32.26
C THR A 154 -2.98 -8.63 33.56
N GLN A 155 -2.02 -8.08 34.30
CA GLN A 155 -2.29 -7.19 35.44
C GLN A 155 -2.46 -5.73 35.01
N GLU A 156 -2.13 -5.41 33.76
CA GLU A 156 -2.30 -4.08 33.19
C GLU A 156 -3.78 -3.74 33.01
N ILE A 157 -4.12 -2.48 33.28
CA ILE A 157 -5.50 -1.98 33.15
C ILE A 157 -5.70 -1.50 31.71
N PRO A 158 -6.69 -2.05 30.96
CA PRO A 158 -7.04 -1.55 29.64
C PRO A 158 -7.87 -0.26 29.71
N TYR A 159 -7.84 0.49 28.63
CA TYR A 159 -8.61 1.72 28.44
C TYR A 159 -9.36 1.66 27.10
N TYR A 160 -10.62 2.08 27.09
CA TYR A 160 -11.32 2.42 25.86
C TYR A 160 -10.67 3.66 25.25
N PHE A 161 -10.36 3.61 23.95
CA PHE A 161 -9.73 4.70 23.22
C PHE A 161 -10.68 5.29 22.17
N ASP A 162 -11.08 6.55 22.38
CA ASP A 162 -12.00 7.30 21.52
C ASP A 162 -11.27 8.43 20.77
N PRO A 163 -10.67 8.17 19.59
CA PRO A 163 -9.94 9.18 18.83
C PRO A 163 -10.86 10.14 18.04
N TYR A 164 -12.18 10.01 18.15
CA TYR A 164 -13.11 10.75 17.31
C TYR A 164 -13.36 12.17 17.84
N PRO A 165 -13.79 13.11 17.00
CA PRO A 165 -14.26 14.41 17.46
C PRO A 165 -15.37 14.26 18.51
N LEU A 166 -15.42 15.19 19.46
CA LEU A 166 -16.55 15.27 20.40
C LEU A 166 -17.76 15.83 19.64
N TYR A 167 -18.43 14.97 18.87
CA TYR A 167 -19.52 15.35 17.96
C TYR A 167 -20.67 16.10 18.63
N SER A 168 -20.88 15.90 19.93
CA SER A 168 -21.90 16.59 20.74
C SER A 168 -21.49 18.00 21.18
N SER A 169 -20.21 18.38 21.06
CA SER A 169 -19.72 19.67 21.55
C SER A 169 -20.29 20.84 20.73
N GLU A 170 -20.38 22.01 21.33
CA GLU A 170 -20.85 23.22 20.63
C GLU A 170 -19.80 23.69 19.61
N GLU A 171 -18.52 23.53 19.92
CA GLU A 171 -17.40 23.85 19.05
C GLU A 171 -17.50 23.06 17.74
N TRP A 172 -17.66 21.73 17.83
CA TRP A 172 -17.80 20.87 16.65
C TRP A 172 -19.03 21.26 15.85
N ARG A 173 -20.19 21.41 16.50
CA ARG A 173 -21.44 21.79 15.83
C ARG A 173 -21.33 23.13 15.11
N ARG A 174 -20.62 24.13 15.66
CA ARG A 174 -20.45 25.44 15.01
C ARG A 174 -19.61 25.37 13.74
N GLU A 175 -18.62 24.48 13.70
CA GLU A 175 -17.68 24.35 12.58
C GLU A 175 -18.19 23.43 11.46
N HIS A 176 -19.24 22.65 11.72
CA HIS A 176 -19.74 21.62 10.79
C HIS A 176 -21.15 21.93 10.28
N ARG A 177 -21.38 21.54 9.03
CA ARG A 177 -22.59 21.88 8.28
C ARG A 177 -23.88 21.34 8.89
N ALA A 178 -23.83 20.14 9.46
CA ALA A 178 -24.97 19.53 10.09
C ALA A 178 -24.53 18.74 11.33
N ASP A 179 -25.45 18.54 12.26
CA ASP A 179 -25.18 17.75 13.46
C ASP A 179 -24.91 16.28 13.09
N PHE A 180 -23.95 15.66 13.77
CA PHE A 180 -23.63 14.25 13.63
C PHE A 180 -24.77 13.38 14.15
N VAL A 181 -25.13 12.35 13.40
CA VAL A 181 -26.12 11.34 13.80
C VAL A 181 -25.42 9.99 13.97
N PRO A 182 -25.41 9.39 15.18
CA PRO A 182 -24.81 8.09 15.40
C PRO A 182 -25.38 7.00 14.48
N CYS A 183 -24.49 6.16 13.96
CA CYS A 183 -24.85 5.03 13.11
C CYS A 183 -25.07 3.75 13.92
N ASP A 184 -25.73 2.78 13.32
CA ASP A 184 -25.90 1.46 13.92
C ASP A 184 -24.71 0.56 13.56
N GLY A 185 -24.22 -0.19 14.54
CA GLY A 185 -23.22 -1.22 14.37
C GLY A 185 -23.84 -2.61 14.18
N PRO A 186 -23.00 -3.65 13.95
CA PRO A 186 -23.46 -5.02 13.77
C PRO A 186 -24.35 -5.56 14.90
N LEU A 187 -24.21 -5.01 16.11
CA LEU A 187 -24.97 -5.38 17.31
C LEU A 187 -25.77 -4.19 17.90
N GLY A 188 -26.01 -3.15 17.10
CA GLY A 188 -26.66 -1.91 17.55
C GLY A 188 -25.66 -0.82 17.91
N GLU A 189 -25.10 -0.84 19.12
CA GLU A 189 -24.13 0.18 19.58
C GLU A 189 -22.69 -0.21 19.29
N PHE A 190 -21.85 0.79 19.01
CA PHE A 190 -20.40 0.60 18.87
C PHE A 190 -19.70 0.60 20.22
N LYS A 191 -18.66 -0.23 20.33
CA LYS A 191 -17.70 -0.16 21.41
C LYS A 191 -16.39 0.37 20.86
N ASP A 192 -15.74 1.24 21.61
CA ASP A 192 -14.38 1.64 21.30
C ASP A 192 -13.43 0.45 21.54
N ILE A 193 -12.34 0.39 20.78
CA ILE A 193 -11.30 -0.61 21.03
C ILE A 193 -10.63 -0.33 22.38
N GLN A 194 -10.03 -1.37 22.94
CA GLN A 194 -9.24 -1.24 24.15
C GLN A 194 -7.75 -1.12 23.81
N VAL A 195 -7.02 -0.35 24.62
CA VAL A 195 -5.57 -0.15 24.53
C VAL A 195 -4.95 -0.17 25.92
N PHE A 196 -3.62 -0.27 25.97
CA PHE A 196 -2.85 -0.19 27.22
C PHE A 196 -1.93 1.04 27.18
N LYS A 197 -1.76 1.69 28.34
CA LYS A 197 -0.81 2.80 28.50
C LYS A 197 0.61 2.29 28.64
N GLY A 198 1.54 3.05 28.08
CA GLY A 198 2.96 2.73 28.05
C GLY A 198 3.38 1.98 26.78
N HIS A 199 4.68 1.81 26.64
CA HIS A 199 5.31 1.04 25.56
C HIS A 199 6.24 -0.02 26.15
N PRO A 200 6.52 -1.12 25.43
CA PRO A 200 7.44 -2.13 25.93
C PRO A 200 8.85 -1.57 26.12
N GLU A 201 9.46 -1.77 27.29
CA GLU A 201 10.75 -1.18 27.71
C GLU A 201 11.90 -1.36 26.70
N SER A 202 11.94 -2.50 26.01
CA SER A 202 13.01 -2.82 25.03
C SER A 202 12.64 -2.44 23.59
N TRP A 203 11.50 -1.79 23.36
CA TRP A 203 11.09 -1.39 22.02
C TRP A 203 12.02 -0.28 21.48
N PRO A 204 12.61 -0.45 20.29
CA PRO A 204 13.55 0.54 19.76
C PRO A 204 12.82 1.77 19.19
N GLU A 205 13.57 2.87 19.05
CA GLU A 205 13.12 4.01 18.25
C GLU A 205 12.98 3.64 16.76
N PRO A 206 12.08 4.29 16.01
CA PRO A 206 11.91 4.04 14.59
C PRO A 206 13.15 4.45 13.80
N ALA A 207 13.54 3.61 12.83
CA ALA A 207 14.67 3.87 11.93
C ALA A 207 14.34 4.96 10.91
N PHE A 208 13.08 4.97 10.43
CA PHE A 208 12.55 6.04 9.59
C PHE A 208 11.26 6.59 10.17
N GLY A 209 11.01 7.87 9.93
CA GLY A 209 9.79 8.51 10.40
C GLY A 209 9.72 8.68 11.92
N SER A 210 8.63 9.25 12.41
CA SER A 210 8.41 9.44 13.84
C SER A 210 6.92 9.58 14.16
N PHE A 211 6.54 9.17 15.37
CA PHE A 211 5.21 9.37 15.95
C PHE A 211 4.88 10.85 16.15
N ASP A 212 5.88 11.65 16.54
CA ASP A 212 5.72 13.08 16.84
C ASP A 212 5.23 13.86 15.61
N LEU A 213 5.63 13.47 14.40
CA LEU A 213 5.21 14.15 13.16
C LEU A 213 3.71 14.10 12.92
N PHE A 214 3.06 13.05 13.41
CA PHE A 214 1.64 12.81 13.18
C PHE A 214 0.80 13.13 14.41
N ASP A 215 1.38 13.60 15.50
CA ASP A 215 0.66 13.71 16.78
C ASP A 215 0.10 12.32 17.24
N ILE A 216 0.75 11.22 16.85
CA ILE A 216 0.41 9.85 17.33
C ILE A 216 1.20 9.61 18.62
N ASP A 217 0.56 9.03 19.64
CA ASP A 217 1.21 8.75 20.90
C ASP A 217 1.99 7.42 20.85
N PRO A 218 3.32 7.43 21.08
CA PRO A 218 4.10 6.19 21.11
C PRO A 218 3.85 5.35 22.36
N ASN A 219 3.25 5.93 23.41
CA ASN A 219 2.97 5.28 24.70
C ASN A 219 1.58 4.64 24.75
N ILE A 220 1.04 4.24 23.60
CA ILE A 220 -0.20 3.47 23.49
C ILE A 220 0.10 2.13 22.82
N CYS A 221 -0.25 1.06 23.53
CA CYS A 221 0.06 -0.29 23.12
C CYS A 221 -1.21 -1.08 22.78
N TYR A 222 -1.18 -1.77 21.64
CA TYR A 222 -2.28 -2.56 21.09
C TYR A 222 -2.00 -4.06 21.22
N GLU A 223 -2.90 -4.80 21.90
CA GLU A 223 -2.88 -6.26 22.00
C GLU A 223 -3.99 -6.86 21.12
N ARG A 224 -3.80 -8.09 20.63
CA ARG A 224 -4.69 -8.70 19.61
C ARG A 224 -6.17 -8.75 19.99
N ASP A 225 -6.52 -9.12 21.22
CA ASP A 225 -7.90 -9.33 21.65
C ASP A 225 -8.57 -7.97 21.89
N THR A 226 -7.84 -7.05 22.49
CA THR A 226 -8.31 -5.66 22.71
C THR A 226 -8.43 -4.86 21.40
N ARG A 227 -7.60 -5.19 20.39
CA ARG A 227 -7.61 -4.56 19.05
C ARG A 227 -8.61 -5.17 18.08
N LEU A 228 -8.66 -6.50 17.97
CA LEU A 228 -9.43 -7.25 16.96
C LEU A 228 -10.58 -8.07 17.52
N GLY A 229 -10.71 -8.17 18.85
CA GLY A 229 -11.73 -8.98 19.52
C GLY A 229 -13.13 -8.71 19.00
N GLN A 230 -13.55 -7.43 19.04
CA GLN A 230 -14.87 -7.01 18.58
C GLN A 230 -15.11 -7.19 17.07
N TYR A 231 -14.07 -7.38 16.29
CA TYR A 231 -14.15 -7.61 14.84
C TYR A 231 -14.16 -9.11 14.47
N GLY A 232 -14.32 -9.98 15.46
CA GLY A 232 -14.47 -11.42 15.27
C GLY A 232 -13.18 -12.22 15.47
N LEU A 233 -12.17 -11.66 16.14
CA LEU A 233 -11.12 -12.48 16.76
C LEU A 233 -11.69 -13.23 17.97
N GLN A 234 -12.61 -12.60 18.69
CA GLN A 234 -13.41 -13.23 19.74
C GLN A 234 -14.86 -13.38 19.29
N LEU A 235 -15.56 -14.39 19.82
CA LEU A 235 -16.99 -14.58 19.56
C LEU A 235 -17.78 -13.36 20.06
N GLN A 236 -18.66 -12.86 19.21
CA GLN A 236 -19.53 -11.73 19.52
C GLN A 236 -20.95 -12.20 19.79
N TRP A 237 -21.62 -11.56 20.74
CA TRP A 237 -22.94 -11.94 21.22
C TRP A 237 -23.85 -10.71 21.29
N ASP A 238 -25.10 -10.85 20.86
CA ASP A 238 -26.10 -9.80 21.01
C ASP A 238 -26.58 -9.67 22.47
N LYS A 239 -27.42 -8.66 22.75
CA LYS A 239 -28.02 -8.44 24.09
C LYS A 239 -28.86 -9.63 24.57
N SER A 240 -29.31 -10.50 23.66
CA SER A 240 -30.10 -11.71 23.95
C SER A 240 -29.24 -12.99 24.00
N SER A 241 -27.91 -12.86 24.01
CA SER A 241 -26.94 -13.97 24.02
C SER A 241 -27.01 -14.89 22.80
N HIS A 242 -27.45 -14.40 21.64
CA HIS A 242 -27.24 -15.09 20.37
C HIS A 242 -25.88 -14.73 19.79
N MET A 243 -25.16 -15.75 19.31
CA MET A 243 -23.87 -15.56 18.64
C MET A 243 -24.07 -14.84 17.31
N LEU A 244 -23.27 -13.79 17.07
CA LEU A 244 -23.30 -13.04 15.82
C LEU A 244 -22.81 -13.91 14.65
N ASP A 245 -23.68 -14.08 13.67
CA ASP A 245 -23.35 -14.75 12.41
C ASP A 245 -22.90 -13.71 11.38
N TRP A 246 -21.59 -13.49 11.31
CA TRP A 246 -20.97 -12.56 10.36
C TRP A 246 -21.40 -12.80 8.91
N THR A 247 -21.68 -14.04 8.52
CA THR A 247 -22.04 -14.39 7.13
C THR A 247 -23.39 -13.81 6.68
N LYS A 248 -24.21 -13.35 7.64
CA LYS A 248 -25.50 -12.68 7.38
C LYS A 248 -25.38 -11.16 7.41
N MET A 249 -24.23 -10.61 7.81
CA MET A 249 -24.02 -9.17 7.82
C MET A 249 -23.99 -8.60 6.41
N GLN A 250 -24.62 -7.43 6.26
CA GLN A 250 -24.64 -6.65 5.03
C GLN A 250 -23.90 -5.34 5.30
N TRP A 251 -22.58 -5.38 5.13
CA TRP A 251 -21.70 -4.28 5.49
C TRP A 251 -21.91 -3.04 4.61
N GLY A 252 -22.17 -3.22 3.32
CA GLY A 252 -22.50 -2.15 2.39
C GLY A 252 -23.82 -1.48 2.74
N LYS A 253 -24.84 -2.26 3.14
CA LYS A 253 -26.11 -1.71 3.63
C LYS A 253 -25.91 -0.87 4.89
N LEU A 254 -25.17 -1.35 5.89
CA LEU A 254 -24.89 -0.60 7.12
C LEU A 254 -24.18 0.73 6.84
N GLN A 255 -23.16 0.72 5.97
CA GLN A 255 -22.45 1.94 5.56
C GLN A 255 -23.38 2.92 4.84
N GLN A 256 -24.27 2.43 3.97
CA GLN A 256 -25.23 3.28 3.25
C GLN A 256 -26.24 3.91 4.20
N GLU A 257 -26.85 3.14 5.10
CA GLU A 257 -27.80 3.64 6.10
C GLU A 257 -27.13 4.70 7.01
N CYS A 258 -25.87 4.46 7.40
CA CYS A 258 -25.07 5.42 8.15
C CYS A 258 -24.85 6.74 7.40
N THR A 259 -24.48 6.64 6.12
CA THR A 259 -24.29 7.81 5.24
C THR A 259 -25.60 8.56 5.04
N ASP A 260 -26.73 7.86 4.86
CA ASP A 260 -28.04 8.48 4.65
C ASP A 260 -28.50 9.26 5.89
N LYS A 261 -28.27 8.73 7.09
CA LYS A 261 -28.52 9.46 8.36
C LYS A 261 -27.72 10.76 8.45
N ASN A 262 -26.52 10.80 7.87
CA ASN A 262 -25.58 11.92 7.92
C ASN A 262 -25.52 12.74 6.61
N LYS A 263 -26.39 12.47 5.64
CA LYS A 263 -26.30 13.04 4.28
C LYS A 263 -26.22 14.56 4.24
N ALA A 264 -26.86 15.25 5.19
CA ALA A 264 -26.84 16.70 5.28
C ALA A 264 -25.43 17.29 5.48
N ARG A 265 -24.49 16.53 6.04
CA ARG A 265 -23.07 16.91 6.20
C ARG A 265 -22.33 17.01 4.86
N PHE A 266 -22.71 16.16 3.90
CA PHE A 266 -21.99 15.97 2.64
C PHE A 266 -22.72 16.51 1.40
N ASP A 267 -23.92 17.08 1.57
CA ASP A 267 -24.77 17.48 0.44
C ASP A 267 -24.20 18.68 -0.32
N LYS A 268 -23.68 18.42 -1.53
CA LYS A 268 -23.11 19.40 -2.46
C LYS A 268 -24.15 20.06 -3.37
N SER A 269 -25.44 19.72 -3.30
CA SER A 269 -26.48 20.17 -4.25
C SER A 269 -26.67 21.69 -4.31
N GLN A 270 -26.41 22.41 -3.23
CA GLN A 270 -26.58 23.87 -3.13
C GLN A 270 -25.31 24.66 -3.42
N PHE A 271 -24.18 23.97 -3.60
CA PHE A 271 -22.89 24.60 -3.88
C PHE A 271 -22.61 24.35 -5.37
N PRO A 272 -22.47 25.38 -6.21
CA PRO A 272 -22.00 25.17 -7.56
C PRO A 272 -20.68 24.40 -7.45
N ALA A 273 -20.54 23.29 -8.18
CA ALA A 273 -19.24 22.66 -8.34
C ALA A 273 -18.33 23.75 -8.92
N GLY A 274 -17.53 24.41 -8.08
CA GLY A 274 -16.60 25.44 -8.52
C GLY A 274 -15.79 24.80 -9.62
N HIS A 275 -15.94 25.29 -10.86
CA HIS A 275 -15.65 24.57 -12.11
C HIS A 275 -14.45 23.62 -11.99
N VAL A 276 -14.71 22.38 -11.53
CA VAL A 276 -13.71 21.32 -11.53
C VAL A 276 -13.76 20.82 -12.95
N ALA A 277 -12.77 21.23 -13.75
CA ALA A 277 -12.66 20.82 -15.14
C ALA A 277 -12.92 19.30 -15.22
N THR A 278 -13.93 18.90 -15.98
CA THR A 278 -14.22 17.49 -16.17
C THR A 278 -13.04 16.80 -16.84
N VAL A 279 -12.97 15.47 -16.78
CA VAL A 279 -11.95 14.72 -17.52
C VAL A 279 -11.98 15.12 -19.00
N GLU A 280 -13.18 15.35 -19.54
CA GLU A 280 -13.40 15.83 -20.89
C GLU A 280 -12.92 17.27 -21.11
N ASP A 281 -13.10 18.18 -20.15
CA ASP A 281 -12.57 19.54 -20.23
C ASP A 281 -11.04 19.57 -20.18
N ILE A 282 -10.42 18.74 -19.33
CA ILE A 282 -8.96 18.61 -19.22
C ILE A 282 -8.36 17.95 -20.48
N ALA A 283 -9.09 17.03 -21.12
CA ALA A 283 -8.62 16.36 -22.33
C ALA A 283 -8.68 17.26 -23.58
N LYS A 284 -9.63 18.21 -23.66
CA LYS A 284 -9.86 19.07 -24.83
C LYS A 284 -8.78 20.15 -25.04
N THR A 285 -8.00 20.49 -24.02
CA THR A 285 -7.01 21.57 -24.09
C THR A 285 -5.71 21.21 -24.85
N GLY A 286 -5.63 20.03 -25.48
CA GLY A 286 -4.38 19.49 -26.06
C GLY A 286 -4.43 18.86 -27.47
N THR A 287 -5.40 19.20 -28.34
CA THR A 287 -5.57 18.86 -29.79
C THR A 287 -6.61 17.78 -30.20
N GLY A 288 -7.39 18.10 -31.25
CA GLY A 288 -7.89 17.20 -32.31
C GLY A 288 -9.19 16.40 -32.09
N ASP A 289 -10.36 17.01 -32.29
CA ASP A 289 -11.68 16.36 -32.29
C ASP A 289 -11.82 15.27 -33.38
N ALA A 290 -11.76 13.98 -33.01
CA ALA A 290 -12.27 12.87 -33.84
C ALA A 290 -12.49 11.55 -33.09
N ALA A 291 -11.81 11.29 -31.97
CA ALA A 291 -11.88 10.00 -31.26
C ALA A 291 -12.90 9.94 -30.08
N VAL A 292 -13.52 11.08 -29.73
CA VAL A 292 -14.29 11.26 -28.48
C VAL A 292 -15.76 10.83 -28.62
N ASP A 293 -16.35 10.94 -29.81
CA ASP A 293 -17.81 10.81 -29.98
C ASP A 293 -18.34 9.37 -29.89
N ALA A 294 -17.54 8.37 -30.28
CA ALA A 294 -17.99 6.96 -30.29
C ALA A 294 -17.99 6.31 -28.88
N ALA A 295 -17.06 6.71 -28.01
CA ALA A 295 -16.97 6.20 -26.65
C ALA A 295 -18.02 6.85 -25.72
N ASP A 296 -18.36 8.12 -25.97
CA ASP A 296 -19.32 8.89 -25.18
C ASP A 296 -20.76 8.35 -25.29
N GLU A 297 -21.16 7.91 -26.49
CA GLU A 297 -22.49 7.34 -26.71
C GLU A 297 -22.66 6.00 -25.95
N LEU A 298 -21.63 5.14 -25.97
CA LEU A 298 -21.65 3.86 -25.26
C LEU A 298 -21.66 4.05 -23.73
N ARG A 299 -20.97 5.08 -23.23
CA ARG A 299 -20.90 5.43 -21.80
C ARG A 299 -22.23 5.99 -21.29
N ARG A 300 -22.87 6.90 -22.04
CA ARG A 300 -24.20 7.43 -21.70
C ARG A 300 -25.26 6.34 -21.65
N GLN A 301 -25.24 5.42 -22.60
CA GLN A 301 -26.16 4.28 -22.63
C GLN A 301 -25.99 3.36 -21.41
N ARG A 302 -24.76 3.02 -21.02
CA ARG A 302 -24.47 2.18 -19.84
C ARG A 302 -24.78 2.89 -18.51
N GLN A 303 -24.48 4.18 -18.40
CA GLN A 303 -24.76 4.98 -17.21
C GLN A 303 -26.27 5.14 -17.00
N ALA A 304 -27.05 5.37 -18.07
CA ALA A 304 -28.51 5.38 -18.03
C ALA A 304 -29.11 4.00 -17.64
N GLN A 305 -28.50 2.91 -18.07
CA GLN A 305 -28.93 1.55 -17.74
C GLN A 305 -28.65 1.19 -16.26
N ARG A 306 -27.52 1.66 -15.70
CA ARG A 306 -27.19 1.51 -14.28
C ARG A 306 -28.01 2.42 -13.36
N LEU A 307 -28.28 3.66 -13.76
CA LEU A 307 -29.22 4.56 -13.06
C LEU A 307 -30.65 3.97 -12.99
N LYS A 308 -31.11 3.29 -14.06
CA LYS A 308 -32.36 2.50 -14.05
C LYS A 308 -32.32 1.32 -13.06
N ARG A 309 -31.18 0.64 -12.91
CA ARG A 309 -30.98 -0.42 -11.88
C ARG A 309 -30.94 0.14 -10.46
N ARG A 310 -30.33 1.31 -10.25
CA ARG A 310 -30.33 2.03 -8.95
C ARG A 310 -31.74 2.49 -8.54
N GLY A 311 -32.59 2.82 -9.52
CA GLY A 311 -34.02 3.10 -9.29
C GLY A 311 -34.84 1.93 -8.73
N PHE A 312 -34.32 0.69 -8.80
CA PHE A 312 -34.96 -0.49 -8.19
C PHE A 312 -34.60 -0.69 -6.71
N THR A 313 -33.66 0.11 -6.16
CA THR A 313 -33.26 0.11 -4.74
C THR A 313 -33.53 1.45 -4.05
N GLU A 314 -34.46 2.27 -4.57
CA GLU A 314 -35.16 3.23 -3.72
C GLU A 314 -36.20 2.48 -2.87
N ALA A 315 -35.76 1.88 -1.76
CA ALA A 315 -36.69 1.57 -0.70
C ALA A 315 -37.26 2.91 -0.21
N ARG A 316 -38.55 3.17 -0.51
CA ARG A 316 -39.31 4.24 0.12
C ARG A 316 -39.27 4.03 1.63
N VAL A 317 -38.36 4.72 2.31
CA VAL A 317 -38.36 4.82 3.77
C VAL A 317 -39.62 5.58 4.15
N ALA A 318 -40.51 4.90 4.87
CA ALA A 318 -41.61 5.55 5.57
C ALA A 318 -41.00 6.60 6.52
N ARG A 319 -41.35 7.88 6.32
CA ARG A 319 -40.98 8.96 7.23
C ARG A 319 -41.60 8.67 8.60
N ASP A 320 -40.80 8.21 9.55
CA ASP A 320 -41.15 8.31 10.96
C ASP A 320 -41.22 9.79 11.32
N LYS A 321 -42.42 10.24 11.71
CA LYS A 321 -42.76 11.65 11.97
C LYS A 321 -42.24 12.20 13.30
N ASN A 322 -41.25 11.56 13.94
CA ASN A 322 -40.83 11.91 15.30
C ASN A 322 -39.32 12.11 15.52
N SER A 323 -38.56 12.41 14.47
CA SER A 323 -37.18 12.93 14.61
C SER A 323 -37.16 14.41 14.25
N SER A 324 -36.68 15.26 15.16
CA SER A 324 -36.34 16.65 14.85
C SER A 324 -35.37 16.66 13.68
N LEU A 325 -35.72 17.36 12.59
CA LEU A 325 -34.85 17.48 11.42
C LEU A 325 -33.48 18.03 11.86
N PRO A 326 -32.35 17.50 11.33
CA PRO A 326 -31.03 17.99 11.68
C PRO A 326 -30.92 19.49 11.41
N THR A 327 -30.27 20.23 12.32
CA THR A 327 -29.98 21.65 12.10
C THR A 327 -28.95 21.76 10.98
N VAL A 328 -29.32 22.37 9.84
CA VAL A 328 -28.41 22.57 8.69
C VAL A 328 -27.93 24.02 8.67
N ARG A 329 -26.62 24.20 8.66
CA ARG A 329 -25.92 25.49 8.58
C ARG A 329 -25.45 25.69 7.15
N SER A 330 -26.28 26.32 6.33
CA SER A 330 -26.03 26.47 4.88
C SER A 330 -24.77 27.27 4.54
N GLU A 331 -24.27 28.09 5.47
CA GLU A 331 -23.04 28.88 5.27
C GLU A 331 -21.76 28.04 5.38
N THR A 332 -21.81 26.90 6.08
CA THR A 332 -20.67 25.99 6.21
C THR A 332 -20.58 25.08 4.98
N PRO A 333 -19.40 25.00 4.32
CA PRO A 333 -19.20 24.10 3.19
C PRO A 333 -19.51 22.63 3.55
N PRO A 334 -19.97 21.82 2.58
CA PRO A 334 -20.08 20.38 2.76
C PRO A 334 -18.74 19.75 3.15
N GLU A 335 -18.80 18.75 4.03
CA GLU A 335 -17.64 17.94 4.39
C GLU A 335 -17.21 17.05 3.22
N SER A 336 -15.91 16.75 3.17
CA SER A 336 -15.35 15.86 2.16
C SER A 336 -15.66 14.39 2.47
N ARG A 337 -15.80 13.57 1.43
CA ARG A 337 -15.93 12.11 1.58
C ARG A 337 -14.74 11.37 0.99
N THR A 338 -14.37 10.26 1.62
CA THR A 338 -13.23 9.42 1.21
C THR A 338 -13.64 7.97 0.96
N ALA A 339 -13.30 7.43 -0.20
CA ALA A 339 -13.42 5.98 -0.43
C ALA A 339 -12.15 5.25 0.01
N VAL A 340 -12.28 4.05 0.58
CA VAL A 340 -11.16 3.14 0.85
C VAL A 340 -11.34 1.92 -0.05
N LEU A 341 -10.45 1.74 -1.02
CA LEU A 341 -10.52 0.66 -2.00
C LEU A 341 -9.57 -0.46 -1.64
N LEU A 342 -10.12 -1.56 -1.12
CA LEU A 342 -9.37 -2.77 -0.80
C LEU A 342 -9.13 -3.56 -2.09
N ARG A 343 -7.86 -3.68 -2.52
CA ARG A 343 -7.50 -4.29 -3.80
C ARG A 343 -7.45 -5.81 -3.70
N SER A 344 -8.38 -6.50 -4.37
CA SER A 344 -8.48 -7.96 -4.35
C SER A 344 -8.63 -8.54 -5.77
N TYR A 345 -8.65 -9.86 -5.88
CA TYR A 345 -8.78 -10.58 -7.16
C TYR A 345 -9.47 -11.94 -7.00
N THR A 346 -10.08 -12.44 -8.07
CA THR A 346 -10.68 -13.78 -8.12
C THR A 346 -9.64 -14.87 -7.88
N GLY A 347 -10.01 -15.91 -7.14
CA GLY A 347 -9.09 -16.96 -6.69
C GLY A 347 -8.36 -16.63 -5.37
N LYS A 348 -8.42 -15.39 -4.86
CA LYS A 348 -7.93 -15.06 -3.53
C LYS A 348 -8.75 -15.79 -2.46
N ARG A 349 -8.07 -16.42 -1.50
CA ARG A 349 -8.70 -16.91 -0.27
C ARG A 349 -8.68 -15.80 0.77
N TYR A 350 -9.83 -15.56 1.41
CA TYR A 350 -9.96 -14.60 2.50
C TYR A 350 -9.83 -15.35 3.82
N SER A 351 -8.72 -15.18 4.50
CA SER A 351 -8.49 -15.66 5.86
C SER A 351 -9.44 -15.00 6.86
N GLU A 352 -9.63 -15.63 8.03
CA GLU A 352 -10.42 -15.00 9.10
C GLU A 352 -9.79 -13.68 9.58
N ASN A 353 -8.45 -13.61 9.59
CA ASN A 353 -7.75 -12.37 9.94
C ASN A 353 -8.05 -11.23 8.95
N GLU A 354 -8.04 -11.51 7.64
CA GLU A 354 -8.41 -10.50 6.65
C GLU A 354 -9.85 -10.02 6.83
N LYS A 355 -10.78 -10.93 7.14
CA LYS A 355 -12.17 -10.53 7.46
C LYS A 355 -12.21 -9.62 8.68
N GLN A 356 -11.50 -9.94 9.77
CA GLN A 356 -11.41 -9.10 10.97
C GLN A 356 -10.87 -7.70 10.63
N VAL A 357 -9.84 -7.61 9.79
CA VAL A 357 -9.26 -6.33 9.36
C VAL A 357 -10.24 -5.53 8.51
N ILE A 358 -10.93 -6.14 7.54
CA ILE A 358 -11.97 -5.48 6.74
C ILE A 358 -13.10 -4.93 7.64
N ARG A 359 -13.58 -5.73 8.60
CA ARG A 359 -14.62 -5.31 9.55
C ARG A 359 -14.15 -4.13 10.41
N SER A 360 -12.89 -4.14 10.84
CA SER A 360 -12.30 -3.04 11.61
C SER A 360 -12.22 -1.75 10.81
N LEU A 361 -11.81 -1.81 9.53
CA LEU A 361 -11.80 -0.66 8.63
C LEU A 361 -13.21 -0.07 8.46
N ILE A 362 -14.22 -0.91 8.20
CA ILE A 362 -15.60 -0.44 8.02
C ILE A 362 -16.13 0.21 9.31
N SER A 363 -15.92 -0.43 10.45
CA SER A 363 -16.44 0.05 11.74
C SER A 363 -15.77 1.35 12.17
N GLU A 364 -14.44 1.40 12.09
CA GLU A 364 -13.63 2.53 12.57
C GLU A 364 -13.68 3.73 11.62
N LEU A 365 -13.68 3.50 10.30
CA LEU A 365 -13.64 4.60 9.33
C LEU A 365 -15.02 5.02 8.85
N SER A 366 -15.93 4.08 8.58
CA SER A 366 -17.22 4.43 7.98
C SER A 366 -18.30 4.68 9.02
N LEU A 367 -18.55 3.68 9.88
CA LEU A 367 -19.73 3.72 10.75
C LEU A 367 -19.57 4.72 11.91
N ARG A 368 -18.38 4.77 12.54
CA ARG A 368 -18.11 5.70 13.65
C ARG A 368 -17.95 7.16 13.23
N THR A 369 -17.70 7.44 11.95
CA THR A 369 -17.55 8.82 11.42
C THR A 369 -18.82 9.35 10.75
N GLY A 370 -19.88 8.54 10.69
CA GLY A 370 -21.11 8.95 10.03
C GLY A 370 -21.00 8.92 8.50
N GLY A 371 -20.18 8.04 7.93
CA GLY A 371 -20.02 7.90 6.48
C GLY A 371 -19.03 8.88 5.83
N GLU A 372 -18.16 9.52 6.62
CA GLU A 372 -17.02 10.32 6.12
C GLU A 372 -16.12 9.46 5.22
N TYR A 373 -15.91 8.21 5.64
CA TYR A 373 -15.31 7.18 4.81
C TYR A 373 -16.33 6.15 4.36
N GLN A 374 -16.04 5.49 3.24
CA GLN A 374 -16.76 4.29 2.81
C GLN A 374 -15.79 3.27 2.22
N VAL A 375 -15.87 2.03 2.70
CA VAL A 375 -14.97 0.94 2.34
C VAL A 375 -15.60 0.08 1.25
N TYR A 376 -14.84 -0.15 0.18
CA TYR A 376 -15.21 -1.02 -0.93
C TYR A 376 -14.15 -2.10 -1.15
N LEU A 377 -14.62 -3.27 -1.57
CA LEU A 377 -13.75 -4.38 -1.98
C LEU A 377 -13.68 -4.40 -3.51
N LEU A 378 -12.58 -3.92 -4.08
CA LEU A 378 -12.40 -3.82 -5.53
C LEU A 378 -11.75 -5.10 -6.06
N VAL A 379 -12.58 -6.00 -6.63
CA VAL A 379 -12.17 -7.36 -7.00
C VAL A 379 -11.91 -7.46 -8.51
N GLN A 380 -10.65 -7.65 -8.87
CA GLN A 380 -10.27 -7.96 -10.25
C GLN A 380 -10.70 -9.37 -10.62
N VAL A 381 -11.39 -9.53 -11.75
CA VAL A 381 -11.66 -10.82 -12.38
C VAL A 381 -10.49 -11.17 -13.32
N LYS A 382 -9.76 -12.23 -12.99
CA LYS A 382 -8.53 -12.66 -13.69
C LYS A 382 -8.75 -13.87 -14.61
N ASP A 383 -7.77 -14.09 -15.49
CA ASP A 383 -7.49 -15.34 -16.21
C ASP A 383 -8.69 -15.87 -17.03
N SER A 384 -8.99 -17.17 -16.93
CA SER A 384 -10.08 -17.87 -17.64
C SER A 384 -11.49 -17.32 -17.39
N LEU A 385 -11.63 -16.37 -16.47
CA LEU A 385 -12.88 -15.68 -16.17
C LEU A 385 -12.93 -14.27 -16.78
N GLU A 386 -11.85 -13.79 -17.41
CA GLU A 386 -11.75 -12.45 -17.97
C GLU A 386 -12.63 -12.25 -19.21
N ASP A 387 -12.88 -13.34 -19.96
CA ASP A 387 -13.86 -13.39 -21.06
C ASP A 387 -15.32 -13.43 -20.57
N LEU A 388 -15.55 -13.54 -19.25
CA LEU A 388 -16.90 -13.51 -18.72
C LEU A 388 -17.51 -12.12 -18.91
N ALA A 389 -18.72 -12.13 -19.45
CA ALA A 389 -19.56 -10.95 -19.57
C ALA A 389 -19.97 -10.44 -18.18
N LEU A 390 -19.14 -9.61 -17.52
CA LEU A 390 -19.49 -9.03 -16.22
C LEU A 390 -20.71 -8.09 -16.27
N TRP A 391 -21.14 -7.68 -17.47
CA TRP A 391 -22.40 -6.99 -17.69
C TRP A 391 -23.63 -7.90 -17.56
N ASP A 392 -23.47 -9.22 -17.68
CA ASP A 392 -24.52 -10.21 -17.44
C ASP A 392 -24.75 -10.41 -15.94
N GLU A 393 -26.00 -10.35 -15.51
CA GLU A 393 -26.37 -10.37 -14.09
C GLU A 393 -26.08 -11.71 -13.43
N GLU A 394 -26.38 -12.81 -14.12
CA GLU A 394 -26.18 -14.16 -13.60
C GLU A 394 -24.69 -14.46 -13.43
N THR A 395 -23.90 -14.06 -14.43
CA THR A 395 -22.44 -14.17 -14.42
C THR A 395 -21.83 -13.35 -13.29
N TYR A 396 -22.21 -12.07 -13.15
CA TYR A 396 -21.72 -11.21 -12.07
C TYR A 396 -22.03 -11.82 -10.70
N LYS A 397 -23.28 -12.28 -10.51
CA LYS A 397 -23.73 -12.90 -9.27
C LYS A 397 -22.98 -14.20 -8.98
N TYR A 398 -22.75 -15.04 -9.99
CA TYR A 398 -21.98 -16.28 -9.85
C TYR A 398 -20.54 -16.01 -9.40
N VAL A 399 -19.84 -15.07 -10.05
CA VAL A 399 -18.47 -14.70 -9.67
C VAL A 399 -18.46 -14.13 -8.25
N LEU A 400 -19.37 -13.22 -7.92
CA LEU A 400 -19.47 -12.64 -6.57
C LEU A 400 -19.67 -13.73 -5.50
N GLN A 401 -20.62 -14.64 -5.73
CA GLN A 401 -20.97 -15.70 -4.78
C GLN A 401 -19.86 -16.74 -4.59
N THR A 402 -19.07 -17.01 -5.61
CA THR A 402 -18.01 -18.03 -5.56
C THR A 402 -16.66 -17.48 -5.13
N GLN A 403 -16.40 -16.18 -5.37
CA GLN A 403 -15.08 -15.58 -5.18
C GLN A 403 -14.99 -14.64 -3.96
N VAL A 404 -16.11 -14.15 -3.44
CA VAL A 404 -16.14 -13.20 -2.32
C VAL A 404 -16.90 -13.79 -1.13
N PRO A 405 -16.41 -13.63 0.12
CA PRO A 405 -17.15 -14.02 1.32
C PRO A 405 -18.53 -13.35 1.36
N LYS A 406 -19.55 -14.13 1.76
CA LYS A 406 -20.95 -13.70 1.75
C LYS A 406 -21.20 -12.36 2.46
N GLU A 407 -20.51 -12.11 3.57
CA GLU A 407 -20.67 -10.88 4.35
C GLU A 407 -20.23 -9.62 3.59
N PHE A 408 -19.34 -9.75 2.60
CA PHE A 408 -18.79 -8.61 1.84
C PHE A 408 -19.38 -8.46 0.44
N HIS A 409 -20.46 -9.21 0.12
CA HIS A 409 -21.07 -9.16 -1.20
C HIS A 409 -21.57 -7.76 -1.58
N ASP A 410 -22.04 -6.99 -0.63
CA ASP A 410 -22.63 -5.67 -0.85
C ASP A 410 -21.63 -4.51 -0.80
N ILE A 411 -20.36 -4.77 -0.46
CA ILE A 411 -19.24 -3.82 -0.61
C ILE A 411 -18.35 -4.15 -1.81
N ALA A 412 -18.56 -5.30 -2.45
CA ALA A 412 -17.70 -5.80 -3.51
C ALA A 412 -18.08 -5.25 -4.89
N ILE A 413 -17.09 -4.72 -5.59
CA ILE A 413 -17.20 -4.22 -6.96
C ILE A 413 -16.28 -5.09 -7.83
N LEU A 414 -16.89 -5.90 -8.71
CA LEU A 414 -16.14 -6.69 -9.68
C LEU A 414 -15.74 -5.82 -10.88
N TRP A 415 -14.54 -6.04 -11.42
CA TRP A 415 -14.07 -5.39 -12.65
C TRP A 415 -13.13 -6.32 -13.43
N GLY A 416 -13.11 -6.17 -14.76
CA GLY A 416 -12.19 -6.90 -15.67
C GLY A 416 -11.29 -5.95 -16.45
N SER A 417 -10.15 -6.44 -16.95
CA SER A 417 -9.16 -5.58 -17.63
C SER A 417 -9.70 -5.03 -18.94
N TYR A 418 -10.44 -5.80 -19.74
CA TYR A 418 -11.03 -5.34 -20.99
C TYR A 418 -11.97 -4.13 -20.83
N GLU A 419 -12.81 -4.13 -19.78
CA GLU A 419 -13.72 -3.02 -19.50
C GLU A 419 -12.96 -1.73 -19.16
N VAL A 420 -11.87 -1.89 -18.42
CA VAL A 420 -11.02 -0.76 -17.99
C VAL A 420 -10.16 -0.25 -19.15
N GLN A 421 -9.58 -1.15 -19.94
CA GLN A 421 -8.81 -0.83 -21.14
C GLN A 421 -9.66 -0.10 -22.19
N GLY A 422 -10.93 -0.50 -22.35
CA GLY A 422 -11.87 0.16 -23.26
C GLY A 422 -12.15 1.64 -22.94
N ILE A 423 -11.84 2.11 -21.73
CA ILE A 423 -11.96 3.53 -21.34
C ILE A 423 -10.79 4.35 -21.95
N TYR A 424 -9.65 3.71 -22.22
CA TYR A 424 -8.40 4.34 -22.62
C TYR A 424 -7.85 3.70 -23.92
N PRO A 425 -8.53 3.90 -25.06
CA PRO A 425 -8.23 3.18 -26.31
C PRO A 425 -6.86 3.52 -26.93
N LEU A 426 -6.21 4.60 -26.50
CA LEU A 426 -4.88 5.00 -26.98
C LEU A 426 -3.73 4.33 -26.20
N LEU A 427 -4.03 3.58 -25.14
CA LEU A 427 -3.03 2.78 -24.44
C LEU A 427 -2.97 1.38 -25.03
N ASP A 428 -1.76 0.90 -25.31
CA ASP A 428 -1.56 -0.46 -25.81
C ASP A 428 -2.07 -1.49 -24.77
N PRO A 429 -3.10 -2.30 -25.09
CA PRO A 429 -3.66 -3.29 -24.15
C PRO A 429 -2.70 -4.43 -23.81
N LEU A 430 -1.67 -4.67 -24.62
CA LEU A 430 -0.69 -5.75 -24.42
C LEU A 430 0.58 -5.29 -23.70
N ASP A 431 0.76 -3.99 -23.52
CA ASP A 431 1.91 -3.39 -22.84
C ASP A 431 1.47 -2.35 -21.80
N ALA A 432 1.16 -1.13 -22.27
CA ALA A 432 0.90 0.02 -21.41
C ALA A 432 -0.30 -0.19 -20.48
N ALA A 433 -1.42 -0.72 -20.96
CA ALA A 433 -2.66 -0.91 -20.19
C ALA A 433 -2.81 -2.30 -19.56
N THR A 434 -1.70 -3.01 -19.37
CA THR A 434 -1.69 -4.27 -18.59
C THR A 434 -1.79 -3.96 -17.10
N VAL A 435 -2.30 -4.91 -16.31
CA VAL A 435 -2.49 -4.73 -14.85
C VAL A 435 -1.17 -4.40 -14.14
N HIS A 436 -0.05 -4.94 -14.62
CA HIS A 436 1.28 -4.66 -14.08
C HIS A 436 1.74 -3.22 -14.31
N ASN A 437 1.45 -2.65 -15.48
CA ASN A 437 1.88 -1.31 -15.86
C ASN A 437 0.85 -0.24 -15.50
N ALA A 438 -0.45 -0.59 -15.39
CA ALA A 438 -1.55 0.36 -15.28
C ALA A 438 -2.52 0.02 -14.13
N GLN A 439 -1.98 -0.30 -12.95
CA GLN A 439 -2.78 -0.70 -11.78
C GLN A 439 -3.83 0.34 -11.32
N TRP A 440 -3.65 1.61 -11.69
CA TRP A 440 -4.51 2.73 -11.33
C TRP A 440 -5.75 2.88 -12.22
N LEU A 441 -5.80 2.25 -13.40
CA LEU A 441 -6.93 2.41 -14.32
C LEU A 441 -8.27 1.99 -13.68
N SER A 442 -8.24 0.95 -12.83
CA SER A 442 -9.40 0.50 -12.05
C SER A 442 -9.86 1.52 -11.02
N VAL A 443 -8.92 2.23 -10.37
CA VAL A 443 -9.21 3.33 -9.42
C VAL A 443 -9.79 4.54 -10.17
N GLN A 444 -9.27 4.84 -11.36
CA GLN A 444 -9.80 5.90 -12.21
C GLN A 444 -11.22 5.59 -12.69
N LYS A 445 -11.49 4.34 -13.09
CA LYS A 445 -12.85 3.88 -13.40
C LYS A 445 -13.78 4.04 -12.19
N PHE A 446 -13.35 3.62 -11.01
CA PHE A 446 -14.13 3.79 -9.78
C PHE A 446 -14.45 5.27 -9.50
N SER A 447 -13.47 6.17 -9.55
CA SER A 447 -13.66 7.60 -9.30
C SER A 447 -14.65 8.26 -10.27
N GLN A 448 -14.67 7.81 -11.54
CA GLN A 448 -15.64 8.28 -12.52
C GLN A 448 -17.06 7.77 -12.25
N GLU A 449 -17.20 6.56 -11.72
CA GLU A 449 -18.50 5.94 -11.39
C GLU A 449 -19.04 6.40 -10.02
N HIS A 450 -18.18 6.94 -9.16
CA HIS A 450 -18.47 7.39 -7.80
C HIS A 450 -18.01 8.84 -7.56
N PRO A 451 -18.63 9.83 -8.23
CA PRO A 451 -18.24 11.23 -8.12
C PRO A 451 -18.50 11.86 -6.73
N GLU A 452 -19.19 11.16 -5.84
CA GLU A 452 -19.46 11.61 -4.47
C GLU A 452 -18.22 11.70 -3.58
N PHE A 453 -17.10 11.04 -3.94
CA PHE A 453 -15.86 11.03 -3.15
C PHE A 453 -14.85 12.07 -3.64
N ASP A 454 -14.28 12.83 -2.71
CA ASP A 454 -13.21 13.81 -2.97
C ASP A 454 -11.82 13.18 -2.89
N TYR A 455 -11.69 12.10 -2.12
CA TYR A 455 -10.45 11.36 -1.93
C TYR A 455 -10.65 9.86 -2.02
N ILE A 456 -9.59 9.14 -2.40
CA ILE A 456 -9.54 7.69 -2.43
C ILE A 456 -8.25 7.20 -1.79
N TRP A 457 -8.37 6.33 -0.79
CA TRP A 457 -7.29 5.47 -0.32
C TRP A 457 -7.24 4.20 -1.16
N ASN A 458 -6.13 3.97 -1.87
CA ASN A 458 -5.80 2.68 -2.46
C ASN A 458 -5.14 1.82 -1.38
N TRP A 459 -5.78 0.71 -1.02
CA TRP A 459 -5.38 -0.14 0.10
C TRP A 459 -4.97 -1.53 -0.38
N GLU A 460 -3.71 -1.88 -0.17
CA GLU A 460 -3.14 -3.19 -0.47
C GLU A 460 -3.53 -4.20 0.61
N MET A 461 -4.09 -5.33 0.19
CA MET A 461 -4.65 -6.36 1.07
C MET A 461 -3.61 -7.10 1.92
N ASP A 462 -2.33 -6.99 1.59
CA ASP A 462 -1.20 -7.51 2.36
C ASP A 462 -0.49 -6.45 3.22
N SER A 463 -1.06 -5.25 3.35
CA SER A 463 -0.68 -4.29 4.39
C SER A 463 -1.55 -4.47 5.64
N ARG A 464 -0.99 -4.19 6.83
CA ARG A 464 -1.75 -4.08 8.08
C ARG A 464 -1.40 -2.79 8.80
N LEU A 465 -2.38 -2.24 9.52
CA LEU A 465 -2.17 -1.25 10.54
C LEU A 465 -2.42 -1.88 11.90
N ILE A 466 -1.38 -1.97 12.73
CA ILE A 466 -1.55 -2.16 14.17
C ILE A 466 -1.86 -0.78 14.72
N GLY A 467 -3.06 -0.56 15.26
CA GLY A 467 -3.52 0.76 15.68
C GLY A 467 -4.94 1.08 15.25
N HIS A 468 -5.50 2.19 15.74
CA HIS A 468 -6.84 2.65 15.34
C HIS A 468 -6.81 3.31 13.96
N HIS A 469 -7.61 2.84 12.99
CA HIS A 469 -7.54 3.32 11.60
C HIS A 469 -7.87 4.81 11.47
N TYR A 470 -8.95 5.27 12.10
CA TYR A 470 -9.33 6.69 12.05
C TYR A 470 -8.25 7.63 12.60
N ASP A 471 -7.69 7.32 13.78
CA ASP A 471 -6.64 8.12 14.41
C ASP A 471 -5.45 8.31 13.48
N VAL A 472 -4.90 7.20 12.98
CA VAL A 472 -3.70 7.19 12.14
C VAL A 472 -3.94 7.88 10.81
N LEU A 473 -5.02 7.55 10.09
CA LEU A 473 -5.26 8.11 8.75
C LEU A 473 -5.59 9.61 8.81
N THR A 474 -6.35 10.05 9.81
CA THR A 474 -6.67 11.47 10.00
C THR A 474 -5.41 12.27 10.33
N LYS A 475 -4.55 11.74 11.20
CA LYS A 475 -3.28 12.36 11.58
C LYS A 475 -2.28 12.45 10.42
N ILE A 476 -2.20 11.42 9.57
CA ILE A 476 -1.44 11.45 8.32
C ILE A 476 -1.97 12.56 7.38
N GLY A 477 -3.30 12.68 7.25
CA GLY A 477 -3.93 13.77 6.49
C GLY A 477 -3.59 15.16 7.04
N ASN A 478 -3.68 15.33 8.36
CA ASN A 478 -3.35 16.59 9.05
C ASN A 478 -1.89 16.98 8.87
N PHE A 479 -0.95 16.03 8.99
CA PHE A 479 0.46 16.27 8.68
C PHE A 479 0.62 16.78 7.24
N ALA A 480 0.03 16.09 6.27
CA ALA A 480 0.12 16.47 4.86
C ALA A 480 -0.46 17.86 4.57
N LYS A 481 -1.57 18.21 5.24
CA LYS A 481 -2.20 19.53 5.15
C LYS A 481 -1.30 20.65 5.69
N LYS A 482 -0.57 20.39 6.80
CA LYS A 482 0.37 21.34 7.41
C LYS A 482 1.62 21.61 6.54
N GLN A 483 1.95 20.74 5.58
CA GLN A 483 3.18 20.87 4.81
C GLN A 483 3.16 22.04 3.81
N PRO A 484 4.19 22.92 3.80
CA PRO A 484 4.37 23.94 2.76
C PRO A 484 4.92 23.31 1.48
N ARG A 485 4.57 23.87 0.32
CA ARG A 485 5.05 23.40 -1.00
C ARG A 485 6.54 23.68 -1.24
N LYS A 486 7.08 24.75 -0.64
CA LYS A 486 8.52 25.07 -0.71
C LYS A 486 9.37 23.90 -0.19
N GLY A 487 10.26 23.39 -1.03
CA GLY A 487 11.15 22.28 -0.71
C GLY A 487 10.47 20.93 -0.48
N LEU A 488 9.16 20.81 -0.78
CA LEU A 488 8.37 19.63 -0.42
C LEU A 488 8.77 18.40 -1.24
N TRP A 489 8.97 18.56 -2.54
CA TRP A 489 9.40 17.47 -3.41
C TRP A 489 10.79 16.95 -3.04
N GLU A 490 11.68 17.85 -2.60
CA GLU A 490 13.01 17.51 -2.11
C GLU A 490 12.94 16.80 -0.75
N ARG A 491 12.00 17.16 0.14
CA ARG A 491 11.78 16.37 1.36
C ARG A 491 11.18 15.00 1.05
N ASN A 492 10.28 14.92 0.06
CA ASN A 492 9.59 13.70 -0.31
C ASN A 492 10.51 12.65 -0.94
N GLU A 493 11.60 13.04 -1.60
CA GLU A 493 12.51 12.11 -2.31
C GLU A 493 13.54 11.42 -1.40
N ARG A 494 13.38 11.50 -0.07
CA ARG A 494 14.35 11.02 0.92
C ARG A 494 13.65 10.23 2.02
N PHE A 495 14.29 9.16 2.49
CA PHE A 495 13.92 8.55 3.76
C PHE A 495 14.30 9.52 4.89
N TYR A 496 13.33 9.98 5.66
CA TYR A 496 13.59 10.80 6.84
C TYR A 496 14.06 9.93 8.00
N ILE A 497 15.27 10.18 8.48
CA ILE A 497 15.94 9.46 9.57
C ILE A 497 16.10 10.45 10.73
N PRO A 498 15.19 10.48 11.72
CA PRO A 498 15.19 11.49 12.77
C PRO A 498 16.53 11.63 13.49
N ALA A 499 17.17 10.49 13.80
CA ALA A 499 18.46 10.46 14.51
C ALA A 499 19.63 11.03 13.69
N TYR A 500 19.52 11.11 12.36
CA TYR A 500 20.54 11.70 11.48
C TYR A 500 20.19 13.14 11.06
N HIS A 501 18.92 13.38 10.74
CA HIS A 501 18.44 14.64 10.17
C HIS A 501 18.02 15.68 11.23
N GLY A 502 17.72 15.25 12.45
CA GLY A 502 17.10 16.10 13.47
C GLY A 502 15.64 16.43 13.15
N ASP A 503 15.06 17.40 13.85
CA ASP A 503 13.66 17.81 13.71
C ASP A 503 13.24 18.10 12.25
N TYR A 504 12.05 17.63 11.85
CA TYR A 504 11.58 17.60 10.47
C TYR A 504 11.34 18.99 9.90
N ASP A 505 10.66 19.85 10.66
CA ASP A 505 10.23 21.18 10.20
C ASP A 505 11.33 22.24 10.31
N THR A 506 12.37 21.99 11.11
CA THR A 506 13.49 22.93 11.29
C THR A 506 14.79 22.43 10.67
N THR A 507 15.42 21.42 11.29
CA THR A 507 16.79 21.02 10.97
C THR A 507 16.84 20.26 9.65
N TYR A 508 15.96 19.27 9.48
CA TYR A 508 15.87 18.47 8.26
C TYR A 508 15.48 19.34 7.07
N ARG A 509 14.46 20.19 7.21
CA ARG A 509 14.04 21.13 6.16
C ARG A 509 15.20 21.97 5.64
N LYS A 510 15.96 22.62 6.53
CA LYS A 510 17.14 23.42 6.16
C LYS A 510 18.27 22.58 5.57
N TRP A 511 18.45 21.37 6.07
CA TRP A 511 19.44 20.43 5.55
C TRP A 511 19.12 20.03 4.10
N VAL A 512 17.85 19.73 3.80
CA VAL A 512 17.38 19.38 2.45
C VAL A 512 17.56 20.54 1.48
N GLU A 513 17.23 21.77 1.88
CA GLU A 513 17.44 22.96 1.05
C GLU A 513 18.91 23.18 0.72
N LYS A 514 19.78 23.06 1.72
CA LYS A 514 21.24 23.15 1.53
C LYS A 514 21.74 22.04 0.59
N ALA A 515 21.22 20.82 0.72
CA ALA A 515 21.64 19.67 -0.07
C ALA A 515 21.13 19.75 -1.53
N SER A 516 19.95 20.33 -1.74
CA SER A 516 19.32 20.45 -3.07
C SER A 516 19.80 21.69 -3.84
N GLY A 517 20.28 22.72 -3.15
CA GLY A 517 20.80 23.93 -3.76
C GLY A 517 19.70 24.76 -4.43
N LYS A 518 19.98 25.31 -5.62
CA LYS A 518 19.02 26.17 -6.35
C LYS A 518 18.08 25.41 -7.28
N GLU A 519 18.41 24.17 -7.64
CA GLU A 519 17.61 23.32 -8.52
C GLU A 519 16.50 22.65 -7.71
N THR A 520 15.43 23.39 -7.39
CA THR A 520 14.28 22.88 -6.63
C THR A 520 12.98 22.99 -7.43
N ILE A 521 12.01 22.12 -7.12
CA ILE A 521 10.70 22.09 -7.75
C ILE A 521 9.81 23.14 -7.06
N TRP A 522 9.75 24.34 -7.65
CA TRP A 522 8.87 25.41 -7.19
C TRP A 522 7.49 25.39 -7.86
N GLY A 523 7.41 24.87 -9.08
CA GLY A 523 6.16 24.75 -9.83
C GLY A 523 6.20 23.52 -10.72
N PRO A 524 5.12 23.28 -11.50
CA PRO A 524 5.15 22.20 -12.49
C PRO A 524 6.29 22.41 -13.50
N PRO A 525 6.90 21.33 -14.01
CA PRO A 525 7.84 21.42 -15.13
C PRO A 525 7.22 22.11 -16.35
N GLU A 526 8.03 22.88 -17.09
CA GLU A 526 7.59 23.57 -18.31
C GLU A 526 7.45 22.58 -19.48
N LEU A 527 6.28 21.97 -19.62
CA LEU A 527 5.97 21.03 -20.69
C LEU A 527 4.72 21.51 -21.46
N PRO A 528 4.87 22.03 -22.70
CA PRO A 528 3.77 22.63 -23.46
C PRO A 528 2.57 21.70 -23.73
N PHE A 529 2.81 20.38 -23.75
CA PHE A 529 1.79 19.36 -23.95
C PHE A 529 1.02 18.95 -22.68
N ILE A 530 1.38 19.50 -21.51
CA ILE A 530 0.68 19.26 -20.25
C ILE A 530 -0.29 20.41 -19.96
N SER A 531 -1.56 20.07 -19.78
CA SER A 531 -2.58 21.01 -19.31
C SER A 531 -2.63 21.03 -17.78
N LEU A 532 -2.00 22.04 -17.19
CA LEU A 532 -1.85 22.15 -15.74
C LEU A 532 -3.21 22.27 -15.02
N VAL A 533 -3.40 21.48 -13.97
CA VAL A 533 -4.60 21.55 -13.10
C VAL A 533 -4.28 22.06 -11.69
N GLY A 534 -3.01 22.05 -11.28
CA GLY A 534 -2.56 22.58 -9.99
C GLY A 534 -2.44 24.11 -9.98
N PRO A 535 -2.35 24.70 -8.78
CA PRO A 535 -2.19 26.15 -8.64
C PRO A 535 -0.83 26.61 -9.16
N LYS A 536 -0.80 27.82 -9.72
CA LYS A 536 0.47 28.49 -10.05
C LYS A 536 1.16 29.00 -8.78
N PRO A 537 2.50 29.00 -8.73
CA PRO A 537 3.21 29.59 -7.60
C PRO A 537 2.83 31.06 -7.39
N PRO A 538 2.61 31.51 -6.14
CA PRO A 538 2.17 32.87 -5.84
C PRO A 538 3.29 33.91 -5.99
N VAL A 539 4.55 33.47 -5.95
CA VAL A 539 5.75 34.29 -6.12
C VAL A 539 6.70 33.64 -7.13
N ALA A 540 7.61 34.43 -7.69
CA ALA A 540 8.46 34.00 -8.81
C ALA A 540 9.52 32.95 -8.42
N SER A 541 9.97 32.95 -7.16
CA SER A 541 10.98 32.03 -6.67
C SER A 541 10.67 31.53 -5.26
N PRO A 542 11.14 30.32 -4.88
CA PRO A 542 10.92 29.77 -3.55
C PRO A 542 11.57 30.62 -2.45
N ASP A 543 12.64 31.36 -2.74
CA ASP A 543 13.32 32.24 -1.78
C ASP A 543 12.43 33.39 -1.29
N GLN A 544 11.40 33.75 -2.06
CA GLN A 544 10.44 34.81 -1.73
C GLN A 544 9.24 34.29 -0.91
N ASP A 545 9.09 32.97 -0.76
CA ASP A 545 8.04 32.35 0.04
C ASP A 545 8.58 31.97 1.43
N ASN A 546 7.88 32.40 2.48
CA ASN A 546 8.21 32.09 3.86
C ASN A 546 7.50 30.81 4.36
N TYR A 547 7.47 29.78 3.50
CA TYR A 547 6.74 28.53 3.75
C TYR A 547 5.23 28.73 3.96
N GLU A 548 4.64 29.68 3.24
CA GLU A 548 3.22 30.00 3.38
C GLU A 548 2.40 29.24 2.33
N TRP A 549 2.92 29.14 1.10
CA TRP A 549 2.20 28.50 0.02
C TRP A 549 1.93 27.01 0.27
N GLY A 550 0.65 26.65 0.24
CA GLY A 550 0.16 25.29 0.39
C GLY A 550 -0.09 24.86 1.84
N VAL A 551 0.24 25.66 2.85
CA VAL A 551 -0.13 25.36 4.25
C VAL A 551 -1.64 25.47 4.40
N GLY A 552 -2.29 24.45 4.98
CA GLY A 552 -3.75 24.37 5.08
C GLY A 552 -4.43 23.78 3.85
N GLU A 553 -3.71 23.63 2.73
CA GLU A 553 -4.19 22.95 1.52
C GLU A 553 -4.13 21.42 1.71
N GLU A 554 -5.23 20.71 1.45
CA GLU A 554 -5.23 19.25 1.42
C GLU A 554 -4.28 18.71 0.35
N ALA A 555 -3.51 17.66 0.69
CA ALA A 555 -2.63 17.03 -0.29
C ALA A 555 -3.43 16.22 -1.33
N ASP A 556 -3.05 16.37 -2.60
CA ASP A 556 -3.59 15.60 -3.73
C ASP A 556 -3.06 14.17 -3.75
N LEU A 557 -1.86 13.95 -3.23
CA LEU A 557 -1.25 12.64 -3.10
C LEU A 557 -0.60 12.53 -1.72
N ILE A 558 -0.91 11.46 -0.99
CA ILE A 558 -0.18 11.07 0.20
C ILE A 558 0.38 9.66 -0.03
N THR A 559 1.70 9.51 0.07
CA THR A 559 2.39 8.20 0.00
C THR A 559 2.97 7.84 1.37
N LEU A 560 3.14 6.54 1.61
CA LEU A 560 3.80 6.01 2.82
C LEU A 560 5.26 5.61 2.57
N SER A 561 5.82 6.00 1.43
CA SER A 561 7.23 5.81 1.08
C SER A 561 7.73 7.02 0.26
N PRO A 562 9.06 7.25 0.20
CA PRO A 562 9.61 8.37 -0.53
C PRO A 562 9.19 8.39 -2.00
N MET A 563 8.99 9.60 -2.53
CA MET A 563 8.77 9.86 -3.95
C MET A 563 10.14 10.03 -4.62
N PHE A 564 10.83 8.94 -4.92
CA PHE A 564 12.19 8.99 -5.45
C PHE A 564 12.22 9.33 -6.95
N ASP A 565 13.36 9.86 -7.41
CA ASP A 565 13.64 10.02 -8.83
C ASP A 565 14.06 8.67 -9.44
N PRO A 566 13.29 8.09 -10.38
CA PRO A 566 13.62 6.81 -10.99
C PRO A 566 14.81 6.90 -11.97
N LEU A 567 15.24 8.09 -12.39
CA LEU A 567 16.39 8.24 -13.27
C LEU A 567 17.68 7.81 -12.56
N GLU A 568 18.56 7.11 -13.29
CA GLU A 568 19.83 6.57 -12.77
C GLU A 568 19.68 5.66 -11.52
N SER A 569 18.45 5.24 -11.18
CA SER A 569 18.15 4.42 -9.99
C SER A 569 18.38 2.92 -10.19
N ASN A 570 18.63 2.49 -11.43
CA ASN A 570 18.60 1.08 -11.85
C ASN A 570 17.31 0.31 -11.48
N TRP A 571 16.23 1.02 -11.15
CA TRP A 571 14.93 0.40 -10.90
C TRP A 571 14.28 -0.07 -12.21
N ILE A 572 13.57 -1.19 -12.16
CA ILE A 572 13.16 -1.93 -13.36
C ILE A 572 12.12 -1.18 -14.21
N LEU A 573 11.18 -0.46 -13.58
CA LEU A 573 10.12 0.26 -14.29
C LEU A 573 10.52 1.67 -14.72
N ARG A 574 11.76 2.12 -14.43
CA ARG A 574 12.20 3.51 -14.64
C ARG A 574 12.00 4.06 -16.06
N ASN A 575 11.95 3.20 -17.07
CA ASN A 575 11.82 3.59 -18.48
C ASN A 575 10.41 3.36 -19.05
N GLN A 576 9.46 2.93 -18.24
CA GLN A 576 8.07 2.74 -18.65
C GLN A 576 7.34 4.08 -18.76
N VAL A 577 7.50 4.73 -19.91
CA VAL A 577 6.88 6.01 -20.27
C VAL A 577 6.38 5.91 -21.69
N TRP A 578 5.11 6.25 -21.88
CA TRP A 578 4.43 6.21 -23.17
C TRP A 578 3.85 7.59 -23.49
N GLN A 579 4.05 8.04 -24.74
CA GLN A 579 3.46 9.22 -25.39
C GLN A 579 3.63 10.60 -24.74
N TYR A 580 4.24 10.72 -23.56
CA TYR A 580 4.68 12.01 -23.01
C TYR A 580 5.85 12.60 -23.82
N ASN A 581 5.58 13.10 -25.03
CA ASN A 581 6.56 13.70 -25.93
C ASN A 581 5.91 14.74 -26.85
N ASP A 582 6.74 15.58 -27.47
CA ASP A 582 6.39 16.43 -28.59
C ASP A 582 7.60 16.56 -29.54
N THR A 583 7.57 17.52 -30.47
CA THR A 583 8.69 17.77 -31.41
C THR A 583 10.00 18.20 -30.75
N THR A 584 9.94 18.65 -29.50
CA THR A 584 11.05 19.24 -28.73
C THR A 584 11.38 18.50 -27.43
N HIS A 585 10.50 17.62 -26.95
CA HIS A 585 10.63 16.88 -25.69
C HIS A 585 10.51 15.38 -25.93
N ASN A 586 11.46 14.60 -25.43
CA ASN A 586 11.44 13.14 -25.52
C ASN A 586 10.86 12.51 -24.25
N SER A 587 10.05 11.45 -24.40
CA SER A 587 9.52 10.66 -23.29
C SER A 587 10.58 10.13 -22.33
N THR A 588 11.80 9.85 -22.81
CA THR A 588 12.89 9.39 -21.93
C THR A 588 13.40 10.47 -20.97
N GLU A 589 13.13 11.75 -21.27
CA GLU A 589 13.59 12.91 -20.50
C GLU A 589 12.51 13.47 -19.57
N LEU A 590 11.31 12.87 -19.57
CA LEU A 590 10.20 13.30 -18.74
C LEU A 590 10.60 13.35 -17.25
N PRO A 591 10.40 14.50 -16.55
CA PRO A 591 10.54 14.57 -15.10
C PRO A 591 9.55 13.62 -14.43
N ARG A 592 10.06 12.74 -13.57
CA ARG A 592 9.27 11.65 -12.98
C ARG A 592 9.56 11.47 -11.50
N ARG A 593 8.58 10.92 -10.82
CA ARG A 593 8.67 10.48 -9.43
C ARG A 593 8.01 9.11 -9.31
N ALA A 594 8.54 8.29 -8.42
CA ALA A 594 8.10 6.93 -8.18
C ALA A 594 7.97 6.66 -6.68
N THR A 595 7.02 5.82 -6.29
CA THR A 595 7.00 5.25 -4.94
C THR A 595 6.66 3.78 -5.06
N ILE A 596 7.41 2.93 -4.35
CA ILE A 596 7.14 1.50 -4.27
C ILE A 596 6.18 1.26 -3.10
N VAL A 597 5.28 0.30 -3.28
CA VAL A 597 4.08 0.10 -2.44
C VAL A 597 3.07 1.22 -2.68
N THR A 598 1.97 0.89 -3.34
CA THR A 598 0.94 1.84 -3.77
C THR A 598 -0.15 2.12 -2.73
N GLN A 599 0.17 1.86 -1.46
CA GLN A 599 -0.63 2.27 -0.31
C GLN A 599 -0.65 3.81 -0.20
N SER A 600 -1.63 4.45 -0.84
CA SER A 600 -1.65 5.91 -1.03
C SER A 600 -3.06 6.50 -0.97
N ARG A 601 -3.16 7.78 -0.53
CA ARG A 601 -4.37 8.61 -0.67
C ARG A 601 -4.24 9.50 -1.90
N LEU A 602 -5.27 9.55 -2.74
CA LEU A 602 -5.32 10.38 -3.94
C LEU A 602 -6.55 11.29 -3.88
N SER A 603 -6.43 12.53 -4.34
CA SER A 603 -7.58 13.40 -4.59
C SER A 603 -8.26 13.01 -5.91
N LYS A 604 -9.56 13.28 -5.98
CA LYS A 604 -10.33 13.15 -7.22
C LYS A 604 -9.69 13.96 -8.36
N ARG A 605 -9.21 15.17 -8.07
CA ARG A 605 -8.49 16.03 -9.02
C ARG A 605 -7.27 15.35 -9.63
N LEU A 606 -6.44 14.68 -8.82
CA LEU A 606 -5.28 13.92 -9.33
C LEU A 606 -5.74 12.74 -10.20
N ILE A 607 -6.73 11.98 -9.75
CA ILE A 607 -7.25 10.82 -10.48
C ILE A 607 -7.85 11.24 -11.84
N ASP A 608 -8.55 12.37 -11.87
CA ASP A 608 -9.13 12.93 -13.10
C ASP A 608 -8.04 13.42 -14.06
N ALA A 609 -6.97 14.05 -13.54
CA ALA A 609 -5.79 14.41 -14.35
C ALA A 609 -5.10 13.17 -14.93
N MET A 610 -4.88 12.11 -14.12
CA MET A 610 -4.34 10.83 -14.60
C MET A 610 -5.23 10.24 -15.71
N SER A 611 -6.56 10.38 -15.57
CA SER A 611 -7.51 9.88 -16.57
C SER A 611 -7.43 10.65 -17.87
N ALA A 612 -7.31 11.98 -17.79
CA ALA A 612 -7.19 12.84 -18.96
C ALA A 612 -5.85 12.63 -19.71
N GLU A 613 -4.75 12.36 -19.00
CA GLU A 613 -3.48 11.97 -19.60
C GLU A 613 -3.59 10.61 -20.31
N ASN A 614 -4.13 9.59 -19.63
CA ASN A 614 -4.31 8.26 -20.23
C ASN A 614 -5.24 8.28 -21.47
N LYS A 615 -6.28 9.13 -21.48
CA LYS A 615 -7.16 9.32 -22.66
C LYS A 615 -6.42 9.91 -23.87
N ARG A 616 -5.33 10.65 -23.63
CA ARG A 616 -4.44 11.18 -24.69
C ARG A 616 -3.33 10.20 -25.08
N GLY A 617 -3.31 9.01 -24.48
CA GLY A 617 -2.25 8.01 -24.68
C GLY A 617 -1.04 8.20 -23.78
N ASN A 618 -0.99 9.28 -22.99
CA ASN A 618 0.11 9.58 -22.08
C ASN A 618 0.04 8.67 -20.86
N HIS A 619 1.09 7.88 -20.63
CA HIS A 619 1.13 6.96 -19.50
C HIS A 619 2.54 6.78 -18.95
N VAL A 620 2.63 6.37 -17.68
CA VAL A 620 3.86 5.91 -17.05
C VAL A 620 3.57 4.68 -16.20
N GLY A 621 4.60 3.88 -15.94
CA GLY A 621 4.49 2.63 -15.18
C GLY A 621 3.79 2.80 -13.82
N SER A 622 3.25 1.70 -13.32
CA SER A 622 2.23 1.67 -12.28
C SER A 622 2.62 2.38 -10.97
N GLU A 623 3.84 2.17 -10.50
CA GLU A 623 4.39 2.80 -9.28
C GLU A 623 4.89 4.26 -9.51
N MET A 624 4.91 4.72 -10.78
CA MET A 624 5.20 6.12 -11.14
C MET A 624 3.96 6.96 -11.36
N ALA A 625 2.83 6.38 -11.79
CA ALA A 625 1.69 7.12 -12.34
C ALA A 625 1.17 8.25 -11.46
N ALA A 626 0.72 7.97 -10.24
CA ALA A 626 0.17 9.00 -9.35
C ALA A 626 1.21 10.08 -9.00
N ASN A 627 2.44 9.66 -8.69
CA ASN A 627 3.54 10.54 -8.29
C ASN A 627 3.97 11.48 -9.43
N THR A 628 4.13 10.92 -10.62
CA THR A 628 4.56 11.66 -11.81
C THR A 628 3.46 12.61 -12.27
N VAL A 629 2.21 12.17 -12.38
CA VAL A 629 1.12 13.08 -12.77
C VAL A 629 0.93 14.19 -11.73
N ALA A 630 1.08 13.91 -10.44
CA ALA A 630 1.05 14.96 -9.43
C ALA A 630 2.16 16.01 -9.65
N LEU A 631 3.39 15.58 -9.95
CA LEU A 631 4.51 16.47 -10.28
C LEU A 631 4.22 17.30 -11.54
N LEU A 632 3.86 16.64 -12.64
CA LEU A 632 3.68 17.28 -13.95
C LEU A 632 2.59 18.36 -13.93
N HIS A 633 1.53 18.15 -13.16
CA HIS A 633 0.41 19.10 -13.06
C HIS A 633 0.53 20.10 -11.91
N GLY A 634 1.62 20.09 -11.13
CA GLY A 634 1.83 21.05 -10.02
C GLY A 634 0.93 20.79 -8.81
N LEU A 635 0.47 19.54 -8.64
CA LEU A 635 -0.38 19.12 -7.54
C LEU A 635 0.44 18.89 -6.26
N LYS A 636 -0.21 18.96 -5.09
CA LYS A 636 0.49 18.80 -3.80
C LYS A 636 0.67 17.32 -3.48
N GLY A 637 1.86 16.78 -3.76
CA GLY A 637 2.27 15.46 -3.29
C GLY A 637 3.02 15.53 -1.96
N VAL A 638 2.71 14.63 -1.03
CA VAL A 638 3.38 14.52 0.27
C VAL A 638 3.75 13.07 0.53
N TYR A 639 5.02 12.82 0.85
CA TYR A 639 5.43 11.59 1.52
C TYR A 639 5.20 11.78 3.03
N ALA A 640 4.40 10.91 3.64
CA ALA A 640 4.19 10.85 5.08
C ALA A 640 5.21 9.87 5.70
N PRO A 641 6.27 10.35 6.38
CA PRO A 641 7.31 9.51 6.96
C PRO A 641 6.82 8.85 8.25
N MET A 642 5.97 7.83 8.12
CA MET A 642 5.47 7.02 9.23
C MET A 642 6.60 6.23 9.92
N PRO A 643 6.43 5.86 11.21
CA PRO A 643 7.39 5.00 11.90
C PRO A 643 7.63 3.69 11.16
N VAL A 644 8.89 3.43 10.80
CA VAL A 644 9.37 2.16 10.22
C VAL A 644 10.55 1.67 11.05
N TYR A 645 10.53 0.40 11.43
CA TYR A 645 11.57 -0.20 12.27
C TYR A 645 12.46 -1.14 11.48
N MET A 646 13.64 -1.39 12.03
CA MET A 646 14.59 -2.38 11.54
C MET A 646 14.77 -3.48 12.60
N ASP A 647 14.96 -4.72 12.15
CA ASP A 647 15.28 -5.84 13.03
C ASP A 647 16.76 -5.87 13.47
N ARG A 648 17.55 -4.91 13.02
CA ARG A 648 18.97 -4.73 13.31
C ARG A 648 19.24 -3.30 13.81
N PRO A 649 20.21 -3.11 14.72
CA PRO A 649 20.55 -1.81 15.28
C PRO A 649 21.47 -1.03 14.33
N TRP A 650 20.93 -0.61 13.18
CA TRP A 650 21.66 0.21 12.21
C TRP A 650 21.99 1.60 12.77
N SER A 651 23.22 2.08 12.55
CA SER A 651 23.55 3.47 12.89
C SER A 651 22.81 4.45 11.95
N PRO A 652 22.55 5.70 12.40
CA PRO A 652 21.93 6.72 11.56
C PRO A 652 22.73 6.99 10.26
N GLU A 653 24.05 6.94 10.32
CA GLU A 653 24.94 7.10 9.15
C GLU A 653 24.84 5.93 8.18
N GLN A 654 24.69 4.70 8.68
CA GLN A 654 24.48 3.52 7.83
C GLN A 654 23.12 3.59 7.13
N LEU A 655 22.06 3.98 7.84
CA LEU A 655 20.74 4.19 7.25
C LEU A 655 20.81 5.26 6.14
N GLN A 656 21.44 6.41 6.42
CA GLN A 656 21.61 7.47 5.42
C GLN A 656 22.42 6.98 4.22
N LYS A 657 23.53 6.26 4.43
CA LYS A 657 24.38 5.71 3.38
C LYS A 657 23.62 4.75 2.46
N TRP A 658 22.78 3.88 3.02
CA TRP A 658 22.18 2.79 2.25
C TRP A 658 20.81 3.11 1.67
N PHE A 659 20.04 4.03 2.28
CA PHE A 659 18.70 4.37 1.84
C PHE A 659 18.60 5.74 1.15
N ASN A 660 19.56 6.63 1.41
CA ASN A 660 19.69 7.93 0.74
C ASN A 660 21.05 8.10 0.03
N PRO A 661 21.47 7.16 -0.85
CA PRO A 661 22.81 7.14 -1.45
C PRO A 661 23.00 8.15 -2.59
N GLY A 662 21.91 8.69 -3.14
CA GLY A 662 21.92 9.54 -4.32
C GLY A 662 22.54 10.93 -4.05
N PRO A 663 22.86 11.69 -5.11
CA PRO A 663 23.39 13.05 -4.99
C PRO A 663 22.52 13.92 -4.07
N GLY A 664 23.15 14.66 -3.16
CA GLY A 664 22.44 15.47 -2.16
C GLY A 664 21.69 14.64 -1.11
N GLY A 665 22.01 13.36 -0.97
CA GLY A 665 21.36 12.44 -0.04
C GLY A 665 19.93 12.10 -0.43
N THR A 666 19.68 11.90 -1.73
CA THR A 666 18.39 11.46 -2.28
C THR A 666 18.25 9.94 -2.22
N SER A 667 17.02 9.42 -2.16
CA SER A 667 16.76 7.97 -2.20
C SER A 667 16.83 7.37 -3.62
N GLY A 668 16.71 8.23 -4.65
CA GLY A 668 16.88 7.87 -6.06
C GLY A 668 18.35 7.90 -6.54
N GLY A 669 18.54 7.82 -7.85
CA GLY A 669 19.87 7.92 -8.48
C GLY A 669 20.82 6.74 -8.19
N PRO A 670 22.14 6.91 -8.44
CA PRO A 670 23.13 5.86 -8.28
C PRO A 670 23.10 5.26 -6.88
N GLY A 671 23.10 3.92 -6.80
CA GLY A 671 23.04 3.21 -5.54
C GLY A 671 21.66 3.10 -4.90
N CYS A 672 20.60 3.67 -5.48
CA CYS A 672 19.21 3.62 -4.98
C CYS A 672 18.81 2.24 -4.41
N ALA A 673 18.24 2.21 -3.21
CA ALA A 673 17.84 0.97 -2.51
C ALA A 673 16.75 0.19 -3.25
N MET A 674 15.91 0.89 -4.03
CA MET A 674 14.85 0.32 -4.86
C MET A 674 15.38 -0.23 -6.20
N GLY A 675 16.66 -0.02 -6.51
CA GLY A 675 17.29 -0.56 -7.72
C GLY A 675 17.29 -2.09 -7.76
N TRP A 676 17.24 -2.65 -8.97
CA TRP A 676 17.21 -4.11 -9.15
C TRP A 676 18.38 -4.80 -8.42
N GLY A 677 18.08 -5.86 -7.66
CA GLY A 677 19.06 -6.59 -6.84
C GLY A 677 19.50 -5.88 -5.54
N ARG A 678 19.17 -4.60 -5.33
CA ARG A 678 19.50 -3.83 -4.12
C ARG A 678 18.38 -3.80 -3.08
N GLU A 679 17.20 -4.28 -3.46
CA GLU A 679 16.03 -4.39 -2.59
C GLU A 679 16.24 -5.28 -1.35
N HIS A 680 17.29 -6.11 -1.35
CA HIS A 680 17.74 -6.86 -0.18
C HIS A 680 18.02 -5.96 1.03
N ARG A 681 18.26 -4.66 0.82
CA ARG A 681 18.39 -3.66 1.90
C ARG A 681 17.17 -3.57 2.80
N PHE A 682 15.99 -3.86 2.27
CA PHE A 682 14.74 -3.84 3.02
C PHE A 682 14.45 -5.16 3.76
N GLN A 683 15.30 -6.18 3.67
CA GLN A 683 15.05 -7.49 4.26
C GLN A 683 14.72 -7.41 5.76
N GLY A 684 15.36 -6.50 6.49
CA GLY A 684 15.17 -6.25 7.92
C GLY A 684 14.16 -5.14 8.26
N SER A 685 13.46 -4.55 7.28
CA SER A 685 12.51 -3.44 7.49
C SER A 685 11.13 -3.95 7.95
N THR A 686 10.32 -3.12 8.60
CA THR A 686 8.88 -3.40 8.82
C THR A 686 7.98 -2.93 7.68
N TRP A 687 8.55 -2.29 6.67
CA TRP A 687 7.83 -1.78 5.51
C TRP A 687 8.65 -1.93 4.24
N TYR A 688 8.30 -2.93 3.41
CA TYR A 688 8.67 -3.09 1.99
C TYR A 688 8.18 -4.46 1.51
N TYR A 689 7.76 -4.63 0.25
CA TYR A 689 7.17 -5.89 -0.23
C TYR A 689 8.08 -7.15 -0.16
N ARG A 690 9.39 -6.97 0.08
CA ARG A 690 10.37 -8.06 0.28
C ARG A 690 10.87 -8.21 1.73
N ALA A 691 10.30 -7.46 2.66
CA ALA A 691 10.72 -7.46 4.06
C ALA A 691 10.32 -8.75 4.79
N GLY A 692 11.16 -9.22 5.71
CA GLY A 692 10.91 -10.39 6.56
C GLY A 692 10.16 -10.11 7.88
N PRO A 693 10.53 -9.07 8.65
CA PRO A 693 9.90 -8.77 9.94
C PRO A 693 8.37 -8.66 9.94
N PRO A 694 7.70 -8.06 8.94
CA PRO A 694 6.25 -7.80 9.02
C PRO A 694 5.40 -9.04 9.32
N GLN A 695 5.62 -10.13 8.59
CA GLN A 695 4.92 -11.40 8.82
C GLN A 695 5.23 -11.98 10.20
N ARG A 696 6.51 -11.98 10.59
CA ARG A 696 6.97 -12.53 11.87
C ARG A 696 6.38 -11.76 13.06
N LEU A 697 6.47 -10.42 13.04
CA LEU A 697 5.89 -9.57 14.08
C LEU A 697 4.38 -9.81 14.20
N TYR A 698 3.68 -9.88 13.06
CA TYR A 698 2.23 -10.07 13.06
C TYR A 698 1.81 -11.44 13.60
N ASN A 699 2.54 -12.50 13.23
CA ASN A 699 2.34 -13.84 13.78
C ASN A 699 2.53 -13.83 15.32
N ASN A 700 3.65 -13.26 15.79
CA ASN A 700 3.91 -13.14 17.23
C ASN A 700 2.79 -12.36 17.93
N TRP A 701 2.36 -11.23 17.35
CA TRP A 701 1.28 -10.40 17.89
C TRP A 701 -0.06 -11.12 18.01
N LEU A 702 -0.42 -11.95 17.02
CA LEU A 702 -1.59 -12.82 17.08
C LEU A 702 -1.45 -13.99 18.08
N GLY A 703 -0.31 -14.12 18.75
CA GLY A 703 -0.02 -15.20 19.70
C GLY A 703 0.41 -16.49 19.02
N TYR A 704 0.77 -16.44 17.73
CA TYR A 704 1.31 -17.58 16.99
C TYR A 704 2.82 -17.67 17.16
N GLU A 705 3.35 -18.88 17.15
CA GLU A 705 4.78 -19.10 17.25
C GLU A 705 5.46 -18.74 15.94
N ASP A 706 6.50 -17.91 16.00
CA ASP A 706 7.39 -17.65 14.89
C ASP A 706 8.78 -17.36 15.42
N THR A 707 9.76 -18.17 15.00
CA THR A 707 11.15 -18.05 15.39
C THR A 707 11.29 -18.04 16.92
N SER A 708 10.66 -19.02 17.56
CA SER A 708 10.66 -19.26 19.02
C SER A 708 10.02 -18.16 19.88
N VAL A 709 9.32 -17.20 19.28
CA VAL A 709 8.55 -16.16 19.97
C VAL A 709 7.06 -16.41 19.73
N GLY A 710 6.21 -16.13 20.72
CA GLY A 710 4.77 -16.37 20.64
C GLY A 710 4.39 -17.83 20.89
N GLY A 711 3.10 -18.13 20.78
CA GLY A 711 2.54 -19.41 21.20
C GLY A 711 2.21 -19.45 22.70
N LYS A 712 1.26 -20.33 23.08
CA LYS A 712 0.68 -20.36 24.43
C LYS A 712 1.71 -20.53 25.56
N LEU A 713 2.72 -21.38 25.37
CA LEU A 713 3.75 -21.63 26.38
C LEU A 713 4.65 -20.40 26.57
N TRP A 714 5.03 -19.74 25.47
CA TRP A 714 5.84 -18.54 25.50
C TRP A 714 5.08 -17.38 26.15
N GLU A 715 3.80 -17.17 25.80
CA GLU A 715 2.97 -16.12 26.39
C GLU A 715 2.75 -16.33 27.89
N LYS A 716 2.70 -17.59 28.36
CA LYS A 716 2.56 -17.89 29.78
C LYS A 716 3.77 -17.42 30.60
N SER A 717 4.97 -17.44 30.03
CA SER A 717 6.19 -17.03 30.73
C SER A 717 6.58 -15.57 30.48
N HIS A 718 6.21 -14.99 29.34
CA HIS A 718 6.65 -13.64 28.94
C HIS A 718 5.51 -12.60 28.93
N GLY A 719 4.25 -13.03 28.96
CA GLY A 719 3.08 -12.18 28.71
C GLY A 719 2.67 -12.15 27.23
N ARG A 720 1.53 -11.52 26.95
CA ARG A 720 1.03 -11.39 25.58
C ARG A 720 1.74 -10.26 24.83
N PRO A 721 2.11 -10.47 23.56
CA PRO A 721 2.72 -9.42 22.76
C PRO A 721 1.84 -8.19 22.59
N CYS A 722 2.48 -7.04 22.55
CA CYS A 722 1.81 -5.76 22.38
C CYS A 722 2.71 -4.84 21.56
N LEU A 723 2.11 -4.09 20.64
CA LEU A 723 2.82 -3.27 19.65
C LEU A 723 2.27 -1.85 19.63
N PRO A 724 3.11 -0.83 19.32
CA PRO A 724 2.63 0.54 19.11
C PRO A 724 1.85 0.64 17.79
N ALA A 725 1.29 1.83 17.54
CA ALA A 725 0.64 2.10 16.26
C ALA A 725 1.66 2.04 15.10
N MET A 726 1.50 1.13 14.13
CA MET A 726 2.43 1.00 13.01
C MET A 726 1.82 0.29 11.80
N PHE A 727 2.30 0.68 10.61
CA PHE A 727 2.05 -0.06 9.39
C PHE A 727 3.06 -1.20 9.23
N LEU A 728 2.57 -2.34 8.73
CA LEU A 728 3.35 -3.54 8.44
C LEU A 728 3.07 -3.98 7.00
N HIS A 729 4.13 -4.24 6.23
CA HIS A 729 4.01 -4.76 4.87
C HIS A 729 5.26 -5.54 4.42
N PRO A 730 5.13 -6.79 3.95
CA PRO A 730 3.89 -7.52 3.64
C PRO A 730 3.43 -8.49 4.74
N ILE A 731 2.13 -8.75 4.79
CA ILE A 731 1.50 -9.78 5.62
C ILE A 731 0.58 -10.62 4.74
N LYS A 732 0.87 -11.91 4.63
CA LYS A 732 0.21 -12.86 3.72
C LYS A 732 -0.26 -14.09 4.49
N ASP A 733 -1.38 -14.66 4.05
CA ASP A 733 -1.88 -15.98 4.45
C ASP A 733 -1.84 -16.27 5.96
N VAL A 734 -2.32 -15.31 6.76
CA VAL A 734 -2.29 -15.38 8.23
C VAL A 734 -3.15 -16.54 8.73
N GLN A 735 -2.51 -17.48 9.42
CA GLN A 735 -3.12 -18.64 10.06
C GLN A 735 -2.27 -19.11 11.24
N ALA A 736 -2.85 -19.93 12.12
CA ALA A 736 -2.11 -20.51 13.23
C ALA A 736 -0.90 -21.31 12.72
N THR A 737 0.26 -21.04 13.33
CA THR A 737 1.53 -21.68 12.98
C THR A 737 1.75 -22.97 13.77
N TRP A 738 2.61 -23.86 13.25
CA TRP A 738 3.02 -25.09 13.94
C TRP A 738 4.25 -24.84 14.82
N TRP A 739 4.55 -25.76 15.74
CA TRP A 739 5.73 -25.67 16.62
C TRP A 739 7.06 -25.61 15.83
N GLY A 740 7.92 -24.66 16.15
CA GLY A 740 9.16 -24.41 15.42
C GLY A 740 8.99 -23.74 14.05
N TYR A 741 7.84 -23.10 13.80
CA TYR A 741 7.63 -22.29 12.61
C TYR A 741 8.59 -21.10 12.57
N ALA A 742 9.02 -20.73 11.36
CA ALA A 742 9.80 -19.52 11.12
C ALA A 742 9.36 -18.93 9.78
N SER A 743 8.92 -17.67 9.79
CA SER A 743 8.62 -16.95 8.55
C SER A 743 9.88 -16.83 7.69
N GLN A 744 9.73 -17.01 6.39
CA GLN A 744 10.80 -16.81 5.40
C GLN A 744 10.35 -15.77 4.39
N SER A 745 11.28 -14.88 4.01
CA SER A 745 11.16 -14.05 2.81
C SER A 745 12.24 -14.52 1.86
N ASP A 746 11.87 -15.38 0.91
CA ASP A 746 12.81 -15.84 -0.11
C ASP A 746 13.04 -14.71 -1.11
N LEU A 747 14.19 -14.05 -0.99
CA LEU A 747 14.70 -13.16 -2.03
C LEU A 747 15.21 -14.01 -3.20
N PRO A 748 14.99 -13.61 -4.46
CA PRO A 748 15.56 -14.30 -5.62
C PRO A 748 17.10 -14.29 -5.64
N TYR A 749 17.73 -13.52 -4.75
CA TYR A 749 19.17 -13.41 -4.59
C TYR A 749 19.53 -13.39 -3.11
N ASN A 750 20.39 -14.32 -2.68
CA ASN A 750 21.04 -14.27 -1.37
C ASN A 750 22.53 -13.92 -1.58
N TRP A 751 22.82 -12.62 -1.62
CA TRP A 751 24.16 -12.13 -1.94
C TRP A 751 25.22 -12.59 -0.96
N TRP A 752 24.87 -12.84 0.31
CA TRP A 752 25.82 -13.36 1.28
C TRP A 752 26.36 -14.73 0.89
N GLU A 753 25.49 -15.66 0.52
CA GLU A 753 25.93 -17.00 0.08
C GLU A 753 26.72 -16.91 -1.23
N VAL A 754 26.34 -16.00 -2.14
CA VAL A 754 27.08 -15.77 -3.39
C VAL A 754 28.51 -15.30 -3.13
N PHE A 755 28.72 -14.37 -2.20
CA PHE A 755 30.05 -13.78 -1.98
C PHE A 755 30.90 -14.51 -0.95
N LYS A 756 30.30 -15.22 0.00
CA LYS A 756 31.04 -15.97 1.02
C LYS A 756 31.92 -17.05 0.38
N ASP A 757 31.40 -17.73 -0.65
CA ASP A 757 32.16 -18.71 -1.40
C ASP A 757 33.36 -18.07 -2.14
N GLU A 758 33.19 -16.85 -2.67
CA GLU A 758 34.28 -16.09 -3.31
C GLU A 758 35.38 -15.70 -2.29
N GLU A 759 35.02 -15.26 -1.08
CA GLU A 759 35.99 -14.96 -0.01
C GLU A 759 36.71 -16.21 0.50
N GLU A 760 36.02 -17.34 0.66
CA GLU A 760 36.63 -18.61 1.06
C GLU A 760 37.61 -19.11 -0.01
N GLU A 761 37.26 -18.96 -1.29
CA GLU A 761 38.14 -19.25 -2.41
C GLU A 761 39.37 -18.33 -2.47
N GLU A 762 39.19 -17.01 -2.32
CA GLU A 762 40.28 -16.03 -2.33
C GLU A 762 41.18 -16.16 -1.10
N GLY A 763 40.60 -16.39 0.08
CA GLY A 763 41.31 -16.69 1.31
C GLY A 763 42.11 -17.99 1.19
N GLY A 764 41.54 -19.00 0.52
CA GLY A 764 42.22 -20.23 0.13
C GLY A 764 43.39 -19.98 -0.83
N LYS A 765 43.21 -19.13 -1.85
CA LYS A 765 44.25 -18.73 -2.81
C LYS A 765 45.37 -17.93 -2.14
N LYS A 766 45.07 -16.96 -1.26
CA LYS A 766 46.07 -16.19 -0.48
C LYS A 766 46.82 -17.08 0.52
N LYS A 767 46.15 -18.01 1.21
CA LYS A 767 46.82 -19.01 2.07
C LYS A 767 47.72 -19.95 1.26
N LYS A 768 47.32 -20.37 0.06
CA LYS A 768 48.17 -21.15 -0.86
C LYS A 768 49.38 -20.34 -1.35
N LYS A 769 49.21 -19.06 -1.69
CA LYS A 769 50.29 -18.16 -2.13
C LYS A 769 51.29 -17.88 -1.00
N ASN A 770 50.82 -17.63 0.23
CA ASN A 770 51.67 -17.48 1.41
C ASN A 770 52.37 -18.78 1.83
N LYS A 771 51.77 -19.96 1.58
CA LYS A 771 52.46 -21.25 1.76
C LYS A 771 53.52 -21.51 0.68
N LYS A 772 53.35 -20.98 -0.53
CA LYS A 772 54.32 -21.10 -1.62
C LYS A 772 55.53 -20.18 -1.40
N ASN A 773 55.30 -18.94 -0.97
CA ASN A 773 56.35 -17.98 -0.60
C ASN A 773 57.07 -18.29 0.73
N LYS A 774 56.63 -19.29 1.50
CA LYS A 774 57.34 -19.83 2.67
C LYS A 774 58.13 -21.11 2.35
N LYS A 775 58.04 -21.61 1.12
CA LYS A 775 58.75 -22.80 0.62
C LYS A 775 59.84 -22.47 -0.41
N GLU A 776 59.93 -21.22 -0.82
CA GLU A 776 61.13 -20.59 -1.40
C GLU A 776 61.86 -19.88 -0.27
#